data_AF-A0A1F5RXX5-F1
#
_entry.id   AF-A0A1F5RXX5-F1
#
_cell.length_a   1.000
_cell.length_b   1.000
_cell.length_c   1.000
_cell.angle_alpha   90.00
_cell.angle_beta   90.00
_cell.angle_gamma   90.00
#
_symmetry.space_group_name_H-M   'P 1'
#
loop_
_entity.id
_entity.type
_entity.pdbx_description
1 polymer ?
#
loop_
_entity_poly.entity_id
_entity_poly.type
_entity_poly.pdbx_seq_one_letter_code
_entity_poly.pdbx_strand_id
1 'polypeptide(L)'
;MPKFFSFSREKSFLVRLCEAVITLTVALILFLLPLFFTGLVSQGIVFEKLVLFYLLVLLGLVAWITKGVAAGELTIIRTPLDLPIGALGVILLISSIFSVDKLTSFVGSYGATTKSFIAFVIYLIFYGLVVNNINYRRLKIFFWSLILGAVATIAYATLQVSGIFLLPWAITQTISFNPIGSSSSLGIYVAAMLPLLALAVPLAVKEDKRSLGGKLLAIGWTAIVALAALVALFLLFLLNNFVFWPAAILGMAIFLMFILSKVVRLRSADTFIPVVIFLALITFLVGGNFNLVNAQLPTEVSLSRDLSWRIAKESLKRDPLWGSGPATFDYAFVKYRGSEFNFSNLWDVRFDTAHGNFFESLATIGILGTASLVIISLILLSIVFIALSRSENKEVKVFLLGVFSSLVVLAANAALLTVAGSIILLIAVLGSLTMALVVINYPEKFKELKLSFRSSPKYALALAAIFLLVSAGVVVLFTSGFKIYLADFYANKANGTDSATAVNYLNKAIATADYQDEYYLRLSRLYIVMANQEANKGQSANLNSIQNYLSSAILTGKKAVDLTPNSVVNKESLALIYENAATYNIAGALEWAEKYYTEVTQLEPDNPTAYVRLALINMAHANQEAGAEEKNKFYAEAIKFYGQAISKKSNLAPAYYGIAIAYEKLNNYDQAIEEVGKAVTLAADNLDYRFELGRLYFNRGVRSQNLQQQQTKEIAAAADRGQTVIQEEKLSVQEEQSNQAVTFNNDLQVADAIFKNVIEISPKHANALYSLALIYETIGDKEQAKQYYGKLLDIVSDQPTKEAIVKKLQAL
;
A
#
# COMPACT_ATOMS: atom_id res chain seq x y z
N MET A 1 61.88 6.54 3.02
CA MET A 1 62.06 6.52 1.55
C MET A 1 61.76 5.12 1.03
N PRO A 2 60.66 4.91 0.29
CA PRO A 2 60.41 3.66 -0.43
C PRO A 2 60.69 3.82 -1.94
N LYS A 3 61.32 2.79 -2.52
CA LYS A 3 61.55 2.64 -3.96
C LYS A 3 60.20 2.52 -4.70
N PHE A 4 59.72 3.65 -5.19
CA PHE A 4 58.77 3.76 -6.29
C PHE A 4 59.45 3.36 -7.61
N PHE A 5 58.67 2.96 -8.60
CA PHE A 5 59.05 2.39 -9.91
C PHE A 5 59.26 0.88 -9.93
N SER A 6 58.15 0.15 -9.80
CA SER A 6 57.87 -0.88 -10.80
C SER A 6 56.80 -0.34 -11.75
N PHE A 7 57.04 -0.55 -13.04
CA PHE A 7 56.36 0.05 -14.19
C PHE A 7 54.84 0.19 -14.05
N SER A 8 54.34 1.41 -14.28
CA SER A 8 52.93 1.64 -14.60
C SER A 8 52.62 0.96 -15.93
N ARG A 9 52.11 -0.28 -15.90
CA ARG A 9 51.36 -0.79 -17.05
C ARG A 9 50.19 0.15 -17.26
N GLU A 10 50.13 0.82 -18.41
CA GLU A 10 48.93 1.55 -18.80
C GLU A 10 47.73 0.63 -18.61
N LYS A 11 46.75 1.07 -17.81
CA LYS A 11 45.52 0.32 -17.61
C LYS A 11 44.92 0.05 -19.00
N SER A 12 44.60 -1.21 -19.28
CA SER A 12 43.95 -1.58 -20.53
C SER A 12 42.70 -0.73 -20.74
N PHE A 13 42.35 -0.48 -22.00
CA PHE A 13 41.15 0.28 -22.35
C PHE A 13 39.91 -0.29 -21.64
N LEU A 14 39.78 -1.62 -21.61
CA LEU A 14 38.68 -2.32 -20.94
C LEU A 14 38.60 -2.02 -19.43
N VAL A 15 39.72 -2.02 -18.71
CA VAL A 15 39.73 -1.68 -17.27
C VAL A 15 39.28 -0.25 -17.04
N ARG A 16 39.71 0.70 -17.88
CA ARG A 16 39.28 2.11 -17.79
C ARG A 16 37.78 2.26 -18.08
N LEU A 17 37.28 1.56 -19.08
CA LEU A 17 35.85 1.53 -19.41
C LEU A 17 35.03 0.99 -18.25
N CYS A 18 35.41 -0.16 -17.67
CA CYS A 18 34.72 -0.72 -16.50
C CYS A 18 34.76 0.24 -15.29
N GLU A 19 35.90 0.90 -15.05
CA GLU A 19 35.99 1.90 -13.98
C GLU A 19 35.05 3.10 -14.20
N ALA A 20 34.87 3.53 -15.46
CA ALA A 20 33.92 4.57 -15.82
C ALA A 20 32.48 4.10 -15.62
N VAL A 21 32.12 2.89 -16.08
CA VAL A 21 30.77 2.32 -15.91
C VAL A 21 30.40 2.19 -14.44
N ILE A 22 31.27 1.65 -13.58
CA ILE A 22 31.01 1.57 -12.12
C ILE A 22 30.79 2.95 -11.50
N THR A 23 31.57 3.94 -11.94
CA THR A 23 31.41 5.32 -11.43
C THR A 23 30.09 5.91 -11.89
N LEU A 24 29.74 5.72 -13.16
CA LEU A 24 28.52 6.23 -13.77
C LEU A 24 27.27 5.60 -13.14
N THR A 25 27.23 4.29 -12.96
CA THR A 25 26.04 3.62 -12.40
C THR A 25 25.77 4.04 -10.96
N VAL A 26 26.79 4.14 -10.11
CA VAL A 26 26.63 4.60 -8.72
C VAL A 26 26.26 6.10 -8.68
N ALA A 27 26.87 6.93 -9.52
CA ALA A 27 26.51 8.35 -9.63
C ALA A 27 25.05 8.53 -10.10
N LEU A 28 24.61 7.78 -11.11
CA LEU A 28 23.24 7.79 -11.61
C LEU A 28 22.26 7.32 -10.54
N ILE A 29 22.58 6.29 -9.75
CA ILE A 29 21.75 5.87 -8.61
C ILE A 29 21.57 7.04 -7.62
N LEU A 30 22.66 7.70 -7.22
CA LEU A 30 22.62 8.80 -6.24
C LEU A 30 21.84 10.02 -6.76
N PHE A 31 21.91 10.28 -8.07
CA PHE A 31 21.23 11.40 -8.71
C PHE A 31 19.75 11.11 -9.02
N LEU A 32 19.46 9.95 -9.61
CA LEU A 32 18.13 9.61 -10.15
C LEU A 32 17.19 9.00 -9.11
N LEU A 33 17.67 8.33 -8.06
CA LEU A 33 16.81 7.68 -7.08
C LEU A 33 15.71 8.60 -6.48
N PRO A 34 15.99 9.87 -6.12
CA PRO A 34 14.94 10.76 -5.62
C PRO A 34 14.06 11.38 -6.73
N LEU A 35 14.47 11.32 -8.00
CA LEU A 35 13.83 12.02 -9.13
C LEU A 35 13.06 11.11 -10.10
N PHE A 36 13.48 9.86 -10.23
CA PHE A 36 13.06 9.00 -11.33
C PHE A 36 11.63 8.49 -11.13
N PHE A 37 10.80 8.72 -12.14
CA PHE A 37 9.53 8.08 -12.36
C PHE A 37 9.19 8.15 -13.86
N THR A 38 8.38 7.20 -14.33
CA THR A 38 7.84 7.18 -15.70
C THR A 38 6.32 7.25 -15.70
N GLY A 39 5.65 6.79 -14.64
CA GLY A 39 4.19 6.69 -14.58
C GLY A 39 3.61 5.68 -15.57
N LEU A 40 4.44 4.77 -16.08
CA LEU A 40 4.06 3.83 -17.15
C LEU A 40 3.59 2.48 -16.61
N VAL A 41 3.79 2.20 -15.33
CA VAL A 41 3.52 0.90 -14.69
C VAL A 41 2.52 1.05 -13.55
N SER A 42 1.79 -0.01 -13.23
CA SER A 42 0.66 0.01 -12.28
C SER A 42 1.03 -0.19 -10.81
N GLN A 43 2.22 -0.67 -10.48
CA GLN A 43 2.73 -0.78 -9.09
C GLN A 43 3.20 0.56 -8.50
N GLY A 44 3.29 1.61 -9.32
CA GLY A 44 3.60 2.96 -8.88
C GLY A 44 5.10 3.28 -8.77
N ILE A 45 5.39 4.51 -8.30
CA ILE A 45 6.71 5.16 -8.39
C ILE A 45 7.80 4.40 -7.62
N VAL A 46 7.46 3.82 -6.46
CA VAL A 46 8.43 3.08 -5.63
C VAL A 46 8.96 1.86 -6.37
N PHE A 47 8.09 1.15 -7.10
CA PHE A 47 8.49 0.01 -7.92
C PHE A 47 9.41 0.42 -9.08
N GLU A 48 9.08 1.52 -9.78
CA GLU A 48 9.94 2.05 -10.86
C GLU A 48 11.36 2.38 -10.38
N LYS A 49 11.48 2.96 -9.18
CA LYS A 49 12.77 3.26 -8.56
C LYS A 49 13.54 2.00 -8.19
N LEU A 50 12.86 0.99 -7.65
CA LEU A 50 13.49 -0.29 -7.35
C LEU A 50 14.03 -0.94 -8.63
N VAL A 51 13.26 -0.92 -9.73
CA VAL A 51 13.70 -1.45 -11.03
C VAL A 51 14.90 -0.67 -11.58
N LEU A 52 14.88 0.67 -11.54
CA LEU A 52 16.04 1.47 -11.95
C LEU A 52 17.28 1.13 -11.11
N PHE A 53 17.11 1.10 -9.79
CA PHE A 53 18.18 0.77 -8.85
C PHE A 53 18.75 -0.61 -9.16
N TYR A 54 17.88 -1.61 -9.31
CA TYR A 54 18.21 -2.98 -9.69
C TYR A 54 19.05 -3.07 -10.97
N LEU A 55 18.59 -2.46 -12.06
CA LEU A 55 19.28 -2.54 -13.36
C LEU A 55 20.66 -1.87 -13.32
N LEU A 56 20.78 -0.71 -12.64
CA LEU A 56 22.05 0.00 -12.49
C LEU A 56 23.05 -0.75 -11.59
N VAL A 57 22.56 -1.41 -10.54
CA VAL A 57 23.39 -2.27 -9.66
C VAL A 57 23.95 -3.46 -10.44
N LEU A 58 23.12 -4.15 -11.20
CA LEU A 58 23.53 -5.30 -12.02
C LEU A 58 24.55 -4.91 -13.09
N LEU A 59 24.34 -3.78 -13.77
CA LEU A 59 25.30 -3.23 -14.73
C LEU A 59 26.65 -2.91 -14.06
N GLY A 60 26.61 -2.32 -12.86
CA GLY A 60 27.80 -2.05 -12.05
C GLY A 60 28.53 -3.33 -11.63
N LEU A 61 27.79 -4.38 -11.27
CA LEU A 61 28.33 -5.68 -10.88
C LEU A 61 29.10 -6.33 -12.05
N VAL A 62 28.50 -6.38 -13.24
CA VAL A 62 29.17 -6.93 -14.44
C VAL A 62 30.44 -6.16 -14.74
N ALA A 63 30.40 -4.82 -14.68
CA ALA A 63 31.59 -4.00 -14.89
C ALA A 63 32.66 -4.27 -13.82
N TRP A 64 32.29 -4.46 -12.55
CA TRP A 64 33.22 -4.74 -11.46
C TRP A 64 33.94 -6.09 -11.63
N ILE A 65 33.21 -7.15 -12.00
CA ILE A 65 33.83 -8.47 -12.19
C ILE A 65 34.65 -8.49 -13.48
N THR A 66 34.15 -7.89 -14.57
CA THR A 66 34.91 -7.75 -15.84
C THR A 66 36.22 -7.01 -15.61
N LYS A 67 36.22 -5.95 -14.79
CA LYS A 67 37.43 -5.25 -14.37
C LYS A 67 38.42 -6.19 -13.69
N GLY A 68 37.97 -7.03 -12.76
CA GLY A 68 38.82 -7.99 -12.04
C GLY A 68 39.47 -9.02 -12.97
N VAL A 69 38.68 -9.57 -13.91
CA VAL A 69 39.19 -10.50 -14.94
C VAL A 69 40.22 -9.81 -15.84
N ALA A 70 39.90 -8.62 -16.35
CA ALA A 70 40.79 -7.87 -17.24
C ALA A 70 42.08 -7.41 -16.56
N ALA A 71 42.04 -7.09 -15.26
CA ALA A 71 43.21 -6.75 -14.46
C ALA A 71 44.06 -7.99 -14.12
N GLY A 72 43.46 -9.19 -14.07
CA GLY A 72 44.09 -10.43 -13.62
C GLY A 72 44.18 -10.55 -12.09
N GLU A 73 43.51 -9.65 -11.36
CA GLU A 73 43.38 -9.65 -9.92
C GLU A 73 42.05 -9.01 -9.50
N LEU A 74 41.42 -9.53 -8.44
CA LEU A 74 40.24 -8.94 -7.81
C LEU A 74 40.53 -8.73 -6.33
N THR A 75 40.43 -7.48 -5.89
CA THR A 75 40.62 -7.08 -4.50
C THR A 75 39.25 -6.91 -3.85
N ILE A 76 38.99 -7.67 -2.78
CA ILE A 76 37.78 -7.53 -1.96
C ILE A 76 38.18 -7.04 -0.58
N ILE A 77 37.67 -5.88 -0.20
CA ILE A 77 37.84 -5.25 1.11
C ILE A 77 36.83 -5.89 2.06
N ARG A 78 37.33 -6.49 3.14
CA ARG A 78 36.48 -7.04 4.20
C ARG A 78 36.14 -5.99 5.23
N THR A 79 34.87 -5.87 5.57
CA THR A 79 34.39 -4.95 6.62
C THR A 79 33.81 -5.71 7.82
N PRO A 80 33.73 -5.06 8.99
CA PRO A 80 33.02 -5.63 10.14
C PRO A 80 31.51 -5.82 9.93
N LEU A 81 30.93 -5.20 8.90
CA LEU A 81 29.51 -5.36 8.57
C LEU A 81 29.23 -6.57 7.68
N ASP A 82 30.25 -7.13 7.00
CA ASP A 82 30.08 -8.24 6.06
C ASP A 82 29.41 -9.46 6.74
N LEU A 83 29.86 -9.81 7.95
CA LEU A 83 29.35 -10.96 8.68
C LEU A 83 27.92 -10.71 9.22
N PRO A 84 27.62 -9.61 9.93
CA PRO A 84 26.25 -9.29 10.35
C PRO A 84 25.25 -9.18 9.19
N ILE A 85 25.62 -8.53 8.08
CA ILE A 85 24.74 -8.41 6.90
C ILE A 85 24.56 -9.79 6.24
N GLY A 86 25.62 -10.59 6.14
CA GLY A 86 25.52 -11.97 5.65
C GLY A 86 24.63 -12.85 6.52
N ALA A 87 24.74 -12.73 7.85
CA ALA A 87 23.89 -13.42 8.81
C ALA A 87 22.42 -13.01 8.65
N LEU A 88 22.14 -11.71 8.49
CA LEU A 88 20.80 -11.22 8.16
C LEU A 88 20.30 -11.82 6.83
N GLY A 89 21.14 -11.91 5.79
CA GLY A 89 20.77 -12.55 4.53
C GLY A 89 20.38 -14.02 4.69
N VAL A 90 21.11 -14.78 5.51
CA VAL A 90 20.75 -16.17 5.84
C VAL A 90 19.43 -16.23 6.61
N ILE A 91 19.23 -15.34 7.58
CA ILE A 91 17.97 -15.27 8.35
C ILE A 91 16.78 -14.94 7.43
N LEU A 92 16.93 -13.96 6.53
CA LEU A 92 15.89 -13.59 5.57
C LEU A 92 15.61 -14.72 4.57
N LEU A 93 16.63 -15.47 4.14
CA LEU A 93 16.45 -16.64 3.30
C LEU A 93 15.64 -17.73 4.01
N ILE A 94 16.03 -18.06 5.25
CA ILE A 94 15.31 -19.05 6.07
C ILE A 94 13.87 -18.59 6.31
N SER A 95 13.68 -17.33 6.71
CA SER A 95 12.36 -16.71 6.91
C SER A 95 11.51 -16.76 5.63
N SER A 96 12.11 -16.54 4.45
CA SER A 96 11.38 -16.65 3.16
C SER A 96 11.01 -18.09 2.79
N ILE A 97 11.85 -19.08 3.12
CA ILE A 97 11.57 -20.50 2.87
C ILE A 97 10.42 -21.01 3.74
N PHE A 98 10.38 -20.57 5.00
CA PHE A 98 9.36 -20.95 5.99
C PHE A 98 8.20 -19.94 6.09
N SER A 99 8.16 -18.94 5.20
CA SER A 99 7.13 -17.92 5.19
C SER A 99 5.73 -18.51 4.98
N VAL A 100 4.73 -17.83 5.53
CA VAL A 100 3.32 -18.05 5.23
C VAL A 100 3.00 -17.87 3.74
N ASP A 101 3.74 -17.02 3.03
CA ASP A 101 3.63 -16.84 1.58
C ASP A 101 5.02 -16.69 0.95
N LYS A 102 5.54 -17.80 0.44
CA LYS A 102 6.91 -17.89 -0.10
C LYS A 102 7.13 -16.92 -1.25
N LEU A 103 6.18 -16.83 -2.18
CA LEU A 103 6.33 -15.99 -3.36
C LEU A 103 6.42 -14.52 -2.94
N THR A 104 5.52 -14.09 -2.05
CA THR A 104 5.51 -12.75 -1.47
C THR A 104 6.81 -12.44 -0.75
N SER A 105 7.37 -13.38 0.02
CA SER A 105 8.65 -13.16 0.70
C SER A 105 9.87 -13.09 -0.21
N PHE A 106 9.92 -13.92 -1.26
CA PHE A 106 11.05 -13.93 -2.18
C PHE A 106 11.05 -12.71 -3.11
N VAL A 107 9.92 -12.41 -3.75
CA VAL A 107 9.81 -11.39 -4.80
C VAL A 107 9.21 -10.08 -4.29
N GLY A 108 8.31 -10.16 -3.31
CA GLY A 108 7.53 -9.04 -2.79
C GLY A 108 6.07 -9.12 -3.22
N SER A 109 5.16 -8.59 -2.41
CA SER A 109 3.78 -8.38 -2.81
C SER A 109 3.66 -7.21 -3.80
N TYR A 110 2.56 -7.18 -4.54
CA TYR A 110 2.29 -6.15 -5.54
C TYR A 110 2.35 -4.76 -4.92
N GLY A 111 3.28 -3.91 -5.37
CA GLY A 111 3.49 -2.56 -4.80
C GLY A 111 4.42 -2.47 -3.58
N ALA A 112 4.75 -3.59 -2.91
CA ALA A 112 5.63 -3.60 -1.72
C ALA A 112 6.93 -4.42 -1.92
N THR A 113 7.48 -4.37 -3.13
CA THR A 113 8.65 -5.16 -3.57
C THR A 113 9.97 -4.80 -2.88
N THR A 114 10.10 -3.62 -2.28
CA THR A 114 11.36 -3.17 -1.64
C THR A 114 11.74 -3.93 -0.36
N LYS A 115 10.82 -4.74 0.17
CA LYS A 115 10.98 -5.46 1.44
C LYS A 115 11.26 -6.96 1.26
N SER A 116 11.33 -7.42 0.01
CA SER A 116 11.53 -8.83 -0.31
C SER A 116 12.99 -9.28 -0.14
N PHE A 117 13.19 -10.60 -0.11
CA PHE A 117 14.53 -11.18 -0.07
C PHE A 117 15.37 -10.79 -1.29
N ILE A 118 14.80 -10.79 -2.50
CA ILE A 118 15.52 -10.37 -3.72
C ILE A 118 15.96 -8.92 -3.63
N ALA A 119 15.10 -8.03 -3.12
CA ALA A 119 15.48 -6.63 -2.91
C ALA A 119 16.67 -6.51 -1.95
N PHE A 120 16.67 -7.28 -0.85
CA PHE A 120 17.80 -7.32 0.07
C PHE A 120 19.11 -7.82 -0.58
N VAL A 121 19.06 -8.87 -1.40
CA VAL A 121 20.24 -9.36 -2.15
C VAL A 121 20.81 -8.25 -3.04
N ILE A 122 19.95 -7.45 -3.66
CA ILE A 122 20.37 -6.33 -4.51
C ILE A 122 20.97 -5.19 -3.69
N TYR A 123 20.47 -4.94 -2.48
CA TYR A 123 21.10 -4.01 -1.53
C TYR A 123 22.50 -4.49 -1.12
N LEU A 124 22.68 -5.78 -0.88
CA LEU A 124 23.98 -6.39 -0.57
C LEU A 124 24.97 -6.28 -1.73
N ILE A 125 24.52 -6.49 -2.97
CA ILE A 125 25.35 -6.30 -4.17
C ILE A 125 25.76 -4.83 -4.31
N PHE A 126 24.83 -3.89 -4.13
CA PHE A 126 25.15 -2.46 -4.16
C PHE A 126 26.16 -2.08 -3.07
N TYR A 127 25.96 -2.57 -1.85
CA TYR A 127 26.89 -2.40 -0.73
C TYR A 127 28.30 -2.85 -1.11
N GLY A 128 28.44 -4.07 -1.63
CA GLY A 128 29.72 -4.62 -2.10
C GLY A 128 30.32 -3.77 -3.22
N LEU A 129 29.51 -3.35 -4.19
CA LEU A 129 29.94 -2.52 -5.32
C LEU A 129 30.55 -1.19 -4.84
N VAL A 130 29.87 -0.47 -3.94
CA VAL A 130 30.32 0.85 -3.47
C VAL A 130 31.55 0.72 -2.57
N VAL A 131 31.52 -0.16 -1.57
CA VAL A 131 32.61 -0.33 -0.60
C VAL A 131 33.92 -0.72 -1.28
N ASN A 132 33.86 -1.60 -2.28
CA ASN A 132 35.06 -2.10 -2.96
C ASN A 132 35.59 -1.19 -4.08
N ASN A 133 34.82 -0.19 -4.49
CA ASN A 133 35.17 0.68 -5.61
C ASN A 133 35.30 2.15 -5.23
N ILE A 134 35.07 2.54 -3.99
CA ILE A 134 35.19 3.94 -3.59
C ILE A 134 36.66 4.39 -3.62
N ASN A 135 36.89 5.65 -3.99
CA ASN A 135 38.17 6.34 -3.84
C ASN A 135 37.94 7.86 -3.73
N TYR A 136 38.98 8.64 -3.46
CA TYR A 136 38.86 10.10 -3.30
C TYR A 136 38.22 10.83 -4.49
N ARG A 137 38.51 10.40 -5.73
CA ARG A 137 37.91 11.01 -6.92
C ARG A 137 36.42 10.68 -7.02
N ARG A 138 36.07 9.40 -6.85
CA ARG A 138 34.69 8.91 -6.88
C ARG A 138 33.86 9.49 -5.75
N LEU A 139 34.45 9.70 -4.57
CA LEU A 139 33.79 10.33 -3.43
C LEU A 139 33.17 11.68 -3.82
N LYS A 140 33.94 12.57 -4.46
CA LYS A 140 33.42 13.88 -4.89
C LYS A 140 32.31 13.74 -5.92
N ILE A 141 32.48 12.85 -6.90
CA ILE A 141 31.45 12.57 -7.92
C ILE A 141 30.16 12.09 -7.27
N PHE A 142 30.25 11.13 -6.35
CA PHE A 142 29.10 10.55 -5.67
C PHE A 142 28.40 11.56 -4.77
N PHE A 143 29.17 12.32 -3.99
CA PHE A 143 28.62 13.39 -3.16
C PHE A 143 27.88 14.44 -3.99
N TRP A 144 28.52 14.97 -5.05
CA TRP A 144 27.88 15.99 -5.88
C TRP A 144 26.69 15.44 -6.68
N SER A 145 26.72 14.16 -7.08
CA SER A 145 25.55 13.52 -7.72
C SER A 145 24.36 13.45 -6.75
N LEU A 146 24.61 13.10 -5.48
CA LEU A 146 23.60 13.09 -4.43
C LEU A 146 23.03 14.50 -4.17
N ILE A 147 23.91 15.51 -4.05
CA ILE A 147 23.49 16.91 -3.84
C ILE A 147 22.68 17.43 -5.03
N LEU A 148 23.11 17.18 -6.27
CA LEU A 148 22.38 17.58 -7.46
C LEU A 148 20.99 16.93 -7.52
N GLY A 149 20.89 15.65 -7.20
CA GLY A 149 19.61 14.94 -7.10
C GLY A 149 18.69 15.55 -6.03
N ALA A 150 19.26 15.90 -4.87
CA ALA A 150 18.53 16.58 -3.79
C ALA A 150 18.06 17.97 -4.16
N VAL A 151 18.92 18.81 -4.73
CA VAL A 151 18.58 20.17 -5.18
C VAL A 151 17.43 20.12 -6.19
N ALA A 152 17.52 19.24 -7.19
CA ALA A 152 16.47 19.08 -8.20
C ALA A 152 15.15 18.60 -7.59
N THR A 153 15.20 17.62 -6.68
CA THR A 153 14.00 17.06 -6.04
C THR A 153 13.32 18.10 -5.14
N ILE A 154 14.10 18.83 -4.35
CA ILE A 154 13.61 19.87 -3.45
C ILE A 154 12.99 21.01 -4.26
N ALA A 155 13.68 21.48 -5.30
CA ALA A 155 13.15 22.53 -6.18
C ALA A 155 11.83 22.11 -6.85
N TYR A 156 11.78 20.89 -7.41
CA TYR A 156 10.56 20.33 -8.00
C TYR A 156 9.42 20.27 -6.98
N ALA A 157 9.67 19.67 -5.81
CA ALA A 157 8.66 19.47 -4.79
C ALA A 157 8.14 20.80 -4.20
N THR A 158 9.01 21.80 -4.03
CA THR A 158 8.57 23.14 -3.59
C THR A 158 7.64 23.79 -4.60
N LEU A 159 7.95 23.73 -5.89
CA LEU A 159 7.07 24.27 -6.94
C LEU A 159 5.73 23.53 -6.96
N GLN A 160 5.78 22.20 -6.88
CA GLN A 160 4.62 21.32 -6.89
C GLN A 160 3.65 21.60 -5.73
N VAL A 161 4.15 21.68 -4.49
CA VAL A 161 3.34 22.01 -3.30
C VAL A 161 2.83 23.46 -3.34
N SER A 162 3.53 24.35 -4.06
CA SER A 162 3.09 25.73 -4.28
C SER A 162 2.06 25.88 -5.43
N GLY A 163 1.64 24.78 -6.06
CA GLY A 163 0.67 24.80 -7.16
C GLY A 163 1.26 25.10 -8.54
N ILE A 164 2.59 25.10 -8.68
CA ILE A 164 3.30 25.32 -9.95
C ILE A 164 3.70 23.96 -10.53
N PHE A 165 2.92 23.48 -11.50
CA PHE A 165 3.13 22.18 -12.15
C PHE A 165 4.10 22.29 -13.33
N LEU A 166 5.30 21.72 -13.17
CA LEU A 166 6.34 21.76 -14.22
C LEU A 166 6.11 20.75 -15.36
N LEU A 167 5.53 19.59 -15.06
CA LEU A 167 5.39 18.48 -15.99
C LEU A 167 3.94 18.37 -16.49
N PRO A 168 3.70 18.16 -17.80
CA PRO A 168 2.35 18.20 -18.38
C PRO A 168 1.54 16.90 -18.18
N TRP A 169 2.07 15.90 -17.48
CA TRP A 169 1.43 14.58 -17.36
C TRP A 169 0.31 14.61 -16.31
N ALA A 170 -0.81 13.91 -16.58
CA ALA A 170 -1.98 13.94 -15.69
C ALA A 170 -1.67 13.56 -14.23
N ILE A 171 -0.78 12.57 -14.01
CA ILE A 171 -0.37 12.14 -12.67
C ILE A 171 0.38 13.23 -11.88
N THR A 172 1.00 14.19 -12.57
CA THR A 172 1.79 15.28 -11.97
C THR A 172 0.98 16.56 -11.77
N GLN A 173 -0.32 16.57 -12.12
CA GLN A 173 -1.20 17.75 -12.01
C GLN A 173 -1.94 17.81 -10.67
N THR A 174 -1.29 17.39 -9.57
CA THR A 174 -1.85 17.43 -8.21
C THR A 174 -0.81 17.93 -7.21
N ILE A 175 -1.18 18.80 -6.28
CA ILE A 175 -0.22 19.39 -5.32
C ILE A 175 0.45 18.37 -4.38
N SER A 176 -0.17 17.20 -4.20
CA SER A 176 0.34 16.09 -3.38
C SER A 176 1.31 15.19 -4.12
N PHE A 177 1.31 15.21 -5.46
CA PHE A 177 2.25 14.43 -6.25
C PHE A 177 3.68 14.82 -5.88
N ASN A 178 4.55 13.84 -5.68
CA ASN A 178 5.98 14.08 -5.54
C ASN A 178 6.76 12.83 -5.98
N PRO A 179 7.97 12.98 -6.54
CA PRO A 179 8.74 11.84 -7.01
C PRO A 179 9.19 10.92 -5.88
N ILE A 180 9.22 11.36 -4.61
CA ILE A 180 9.63 10.52 -3.47
C ILE A 180 8.57 9.44 -3.18
N GLY A 181 7.28 9.77 -3.33
CA GLY A 181 6.15 8.87 -3.14
C GLY A 181 5.04 9.56 -2.35
N SER A 182 5.20 9.63 -1.02
CA SER A 182 4.24 10.27 -0.11
C SER A 182 4.79 11.60 0.47
N SER A 183 3.91 12.46 0.96
CA SER A 183 4.26 13.74 1.61
C SER A 183 5.09 13.51 2.88
N SER A 184 4.75 12.48 3.67
CA SER A 184 5.54 12.02 4.82
C SER A 184 6.95 11.63 4.40
N SER A 185 7.07 10.79 3.37
CA SER A 185 8.36 10.34 2.86
C SER A 185 9.19 11.49 2.28
N LEU A 186 8.54 12.46 1.61
CA LEU A 186 9.18 13.69 1.14
C LEU A 186 9.72 14.52 2.31
N GLY A 187 8.92 14.72 3.38
CA GLY A 187 9.36 15.41 4.59
C GLY A 187 10.59 14.75 5.23
N ILE A 188 10.57 13.43 5.37
CA ILE A 188 11.70 12.63 5.88
C ILE A 188 12.93 12.78 4.97
N TYR A 189 12.74 12.73 3.65
CA TYR A 189 13.80 12.91 2.67
C TYR A 189 14.47 14.28 2.80
N VAL A 190 13.69 15.37 2.80
CA VAL A 190 14.20 16.74 2.89
C VAL A 190 14.94 16.96 4.21
N ALA A 191 14.37 16.47 5.33
CA ALA A 191 15.02 16.51 6.64
C ALA A 191 16.37 15.79 6.63
N ALA A 192 16.45 14.62 6.00
CA ALA A 192 17.69 13.87 5.86
C ALA A 192 18.70 14.55 4.94
N MET A 193 18.29 15.37 3.97
CA MET A 193 19.22 16.09 3.09
C MET A 193 19.82 17.35 3.74
N LEU A 194 19.25 17.89 4.81
CA LEU A 194 19.75 19.12 5.46
C LEU A 194 21.22 19.03 5.93
N PRO A 195 21.68 17.99 6.65
CA PRO A 195 23.09 17.87 7.02
C PRO A 195 24.04 17.85 5.80
N LEU A 196 23.61 17.22 4.69
CA LEU A 196 24.38 17.14 3.45
C LEU A 196 24.42 18.48 2.71
N LEU A 197 23.30 19.22 2.66
CA LEU A 197 23.24 20.55 2.07
C LEU A 197 24.05 21.55 2.88
N ALA A 198 23.95 21.50 4.21
CA ALA A 198 24.76 22.30 5.13
C ALA A 198 26.27 22.06 4.92
N LEU A 199 26.64 20.80 4.61
CA LEU A 199 28.00 20.41 4.27
C LEU A 199 28.44 20.84 2.87
N ALA A 200 27.54 20.82 1.91
CA ALA A 200 27.86 21.10 0.51
C ALA A 200 28.25 22.57 0.29
N VAL A 201 27.67 23.52 1.02
CA VAL A 201 28.01 24.95 0.90
C VAL A 201 29.50 25.23 1.14
N PRO A 202 30.13 24.84 2.26
CA PRO A 202 31.55 25.12 2.48
C PRO A 202 32.49 24.35 1.55
N LEU A 203 32.04 23.21 1.00
CA LEU A 203 32.80 22.44 0.01
C LEU A 203 32.78 23.09 -1.37
N ALA A 204 31.66 23.70 -1.79
CA ALA A 204 31.56 24.46 -3.03
C ALA A 204 32.57 25.63 -3.09
N VAL A 205 32.80 26.30 -1.95
CA VAL A 205 33.74 27.44 -1.82
C VAL A 205 35.20 27.04 -2.07
N LYS A 206 35.56 25.75 -1.97
CA LYS A 206 36.95 25.27 -2.12
C LYS A 206 37.31 24.89 -3.56
N GLU A 207 36.37 24.83 -4.49
CA GLU A 207 36.65 24.52 -5.90
C GLU A 207 37.33 25.69 -6.63
N ASP A 208 38.05 25.36 -7.70
CA ASP A 208 39.23 26.03 -8.27
C ASP A 208 39.17 27.58 -8.38
N LYS A 209 40.01 28.26 -7.59
CA LYS A 209 40.12 29.74 -7.54
C LYS A 209 41.21 30.32 -8.46
N ARG A 210 41.81 29.51 -9.35
CA ARG A 210 42.99 29.92 -10.13
C ARG A 210 42.68 30.90 -11.27
N SER A 211 41.45 30.95 -11.78
CA SER A 211 41.02 31.89 -12.83
C SER A 211 39.81 32.72 -12.40
N LEU A 212 39.60 33.90 -13.00
CA LEU A 212 38.45 34.77 -12.72
C LEU A 212 37.11 34.05 -12.98
N GLY A 213 37.04 33.28 -14.08
CA GLY A 213 35.90 32.44 -14.42
C GLY A 213 35.65 31.31 -13.40
N GLY A 214 36.71 30.65 -12.93
CA GLY A 214 36.59 29.62 -11.88
C GLY A 214 36.06 30.17 -10.56
N LYS A 215 36.47 31.38 -10.17
CA LYS A 215 35.93 32.08 -8.99
C LYS A 215 34.43 32.39 -9.14
N LEU A 216 33.99 32.91 -10.29
CA LEU A 216 32.58 33.22 -10.54
C LEU A 216 31.71 31.95 -10.54
N LEU A 217 32.18 30.86 -11.16
CA LEU A 217 31.50 29.57 -11.12
C LEU A 217 31.39 29.01 -9.69
N ALA A 218 32.46 29.09 -8.90
CA ALA A 218 32.44 28.64 -7.50
C ALA A 218 31.47 29.47 -6.64
N ILE A 219 31.39 30.79 -6.85
CA ILE A 219 30.43 31.67 -6.18
C ILE A 219 28.99 31.30 -6.59
N GLY A 220 28.73 31.16 -7.88
CA GLY A 220 27.41 30.76 -8.39
C GLY A 220 26.98 29.40 -7.85
N TRP A 221 27.87 28.42 -7.85
CA TRP A 221 27.60 27.09 -7.30
C TRP A 221 27.32 27.12 -5.79
N THR A 222 28.12 27.88 -5.04
CA THR A 222 27.89 28.08 -3.59
C THR A 222 26.53 28.72 -3.33
N ALA A 223 26.14 29.72 -4.13
CA ALA A 223 24.85 30.38 -4.02
C ALA A 223 23.69 29.42 -4.31
N ILE A 224 23.80 28.56 -5.33
CA ILE A 224 22.79 27.54 -5.65
C ILE A 224 22.59 26.57 -4.48
N VAL A 225 23.68 26.04 -3.90
CA VAL A 225 23.59 25.08 -2.79
C VAL A 225 23.05 25.76 -1.52
N ALA A 226 23.47 26.99 -1.23
CA ALA A 226 22.95 27.75 -0.10
C ALA A 226 21.45 28.07 -0.27
N LEU A 227 21.04 28.46 -1.47
CA LEU A 227 19.63 28.65 -1.81
C LEU A 227 18.85 27.34 -1.66
N ALA A 228 19.41 26.21 -2.11
CA ALA A 228 18.76 24.91 -1.95
C ALA A 228 18.55 24.53 -0.47
N ALA A 229 19.49 24.86 0.43
CA ALA A 229 19.29 24.68 1.87
C ALA A 229 18.14 25.55 2.43
N LEU A 230 18.01 26.80 1.96
CA LEU A 230 16.90 27.67 2.33
C LEU A 230 15.56 27.18 1.77
N VAL A 231 15.54 26.73 0.51
CA VAL A 231 14.35 26.15 -0.13
C VAL A 231 13.97 24.83 0.56
N ALA A 232 14.93 24.04 1.03
CA ALA A 232 14.67 22.84 1.83
C ALA A 232 13.97 23.18 3.15
N LEU A 233 14.45 24.21 3.86
CA LEU A 233 13.80 24.70 5.09
C LEU A 233 12.39 25.22 4.81
N PHE A 234 12.21 25.97 3.72
CA PHE A 234 10.89 26.44 3.30
C PHE A 234 9.94 25.28 2.95
N LEU A 235 10.43 24.26 2.25
CA LEU A 235 9.64 23.07 1.93
C LEU A 235 9.25 22.28 3.19
N LEU A 236 10.16 22.10 4.15
CA LEU A 236 9.82 21.47 5.44
C LEU A 236 8.76 22.26 6.19
N PHE A 237 8.85 23.58 6.15
CA PHE A 237 7.84 24.45 6.72
C PHE A 237 6.47 24.26 6.03
N LEU A 238 6.41 24.15 4.70
CA LEU A 238 5.16 23.82 3.99
C LEU A 238 4.62 22.42 4.33
N LEU A 239 5.51 21.46 4.58
CA LEU A 239 5.18 20.09 4.92
C LEU A 239 4.98 19.86 6.43
N ASN A 240 4.79 20.91 7.24
CA ASN A 240 4.89 20.83 8.72
C ASN A 240 4.17 19.63 9.37
N ASN A 241 2.95 19.32 8.92
CA ASN A 241 2.14 18.19 9.44
C ASN A 241 2.71 16.80 9.14
N PHE A 242 3.63 16.69 8.19
CA PHE A 242 4.23 15.46 7.70
C PHE A 242 5.71 15.34 8.07
N VAL A 243 6.28 16.34 8.75
CA VAL A 243 7.69 16.38 9.14
C VAL A 243 7.86 15.98 10.60
N PHE A 244 8.72 15.00 10.83
CA PHE A 244 9.06 14.51 12.15
C PHE A 244 10.29 15.25 12.68
N TRP A 245 10.05 16.50 13.08
CA TRP A 245 11.06 17.45 13.55
C TRP A 245 12.12 16.91 14.52
N PRO A 246 11.79 16.05 15.52
CA PRO A 246 12.81 15.54 16.45
C PRO A 246 13.96 14.82 15.76
N ALA A 247 13.70 14.05 14.70
CA ALA A 247 14.75 13.34 13.97
C ALA A 247 15.65 14.30 13.17
N ALA A 248 15.08 15.34 12.55
CA ALA A 248 15.83 16.37 11.84
C ALA A 248 16.76 17.15 12.78
N ILE A 249 16.22 17.56 13.94
CA ILE A 249 16.95 18.26 15.00
C ILE A 249 18.07 17.36 15.55
N LEU A 250 17.78 16.07 15.80
CA LEU A 250 18.79 15.10 16.25
C LEU A 250 19.96 14.98 15.26
N GLY A 251 19.68 14.85 13.96
CA GLY A 251 20.71 14.77 12.93
C GLY A 251 21.60 16.01 12.87
N MET A 252 20.99 17.20 12.93
CA MET A 252 21.71 18.48 12.96
C MET A 252 22.45 18.72 14.29
N ALA A 253 21.91 18.27 15.42
CA ALA A 253 22.57 18.34 16.72
C ALA A 253 23.84 17.48 16.73
N ILE A 254 23.77 16.25 16.20
CA ILE A 254 24.94 15.38 16.04
C ILE A 254 25.96 16.04 15.11
N PHE A 255 25.50 16.59 13.98
CA PHE A 255 26.36 17.29 13.02
C PHE A 255 27.13 18.44 13.70
N LEU A 256 26.41 19.31 14.43
CA LEU A 256 26.99 20.43 15.17
C LEU A 256 27.90 19.98 16.31
N MET A 257 27.52 18.95 17.07
CA MET A 257 28.32 18.41 18.18
C MET A 257 29.74 18.04 17.72
N PHE A 258 29.89 17.36 16.59
CA PHE A 258 31.21 17.00 16.04
C PHE A 258 32.03 18.20 15.54
N ILE A 259 31.36 19.26 15.08
CA ILE A 259 32.02 20.50 14.63
C ILE A 259 32.46 21.34 15.83
N LEU A 260 31.57 21.55 16.79
CA LEU A 260 31.80 22.37 17.98
C LEU A 260 32.82 21.74 18.93
N SER A 261 32.83 20.40 19.05
CA SER A 261 33.87 19.65 19.76
C SER A 261 35.23 19.65 19.05
N LYS A 262 35.34 20.29 17.88
CA LYS A 262 36.54 20.37 17.02
C LYS A 262 37.09 19.01 16.58
N VAL A 263 36.29 17.94 16.67
CA VAL A 263 36.61 16.61 16.11
C VAL A 263 36.65 16.70 14.59
N VAL A 264 35.68 17.42 14.00
CA VAL A 264 35.67 17.81 12.59
C VAL A 264 35.86 19.32 12.50
N ARG A 265 36.94 19.77 11.86
CA ARG A 265 37.27 21.20 11.78
C ARG A 265 36.77 21.81 10.47
N LEU A 266 35.82 22.72 10.58
CA LEU A 266 35.40 23.64 9.51
C LEU A 266 36.01 25.03 9.74
N ARG A 267 35.99 25.90 8.72
CA ARG A 267 36.36 27.32 8.91
C ARG A 267 35.25 27.99 9.75
N SER A 268 35.59 28.99 10.56
CA SER A 268 34.60 29.63 11.45
C SER A 268 33.36 30.17 10.72
N ALA A 269 33.54 30.74 9.52
CA ALA A 269 32.44 31.19 8.66
C ALA A 269 31.55 30.03 8.16
N ASP A 270 32.12 28.85 7.97
CA ASP A 270 31.42 27.66 7.45
C ASP A 270 30.51 27.02 8.51
N THR A 271 30.74 27.29 9.81
CA THR A 271 29.91 26.77 10.92
C THR A 271 28.57 27.52 11.05
N PHE A 272 28.47 28.73 10.51
CA PHE A 272 27.27 29.56 10.62
C PHE A 272 26.03 28.90 10.01
N ILE A 273 26.16 28.31 8.82
CA ILE A 273 25.03 27.72 8.08
C ILE A 273 24.39 26.55 8.85
N PRO A 274 25.14 25.54 9.32
CA PRO A 274 24.57 24.48 10.16
C PRO A 274 23.86 25.00 11.41
N VAL A 275 24.37 26.06 12.06
CA VAL A 275 23.74 26.68 13.24
C VAL A 275 22.43 27.34 12.88
N VAL A 276 22.38 28.10 11.78
CA VAL A 276 21.14 28.73 11.29
C VAL A 276 20.09 27.68 10.94
N ILE A 277 20.47 26.62 10.24
CA ILE A 277 19.56 25.50 9.92
C ILE A 277 19.02 24.87 11.22
N PHE A 278 19.89 24.58 12.19
CA PHE A 278 19.48 24.00 13.47
C PHE A 278 18.50 24.91 14.24
N LEU A 279 18.80 26.22 14.32
CA LEU A 279 17.91 27.19 14.96
C LEU A 279 16.57 27.29 14.24
N ALA A 280 16.57 27.32 12.91
CA ALA A 280 15.34 27.34 12.11
C ALA A 280 14.46 26.10 12.39
N LEU A 281 15.06 24.89 12.47
CA LEU A 281 14.35 23.67 12.83
C LEU A 281 13.70 23.75 14.22
N ILE A 282 14.41 24.33 15.22
CA ILE A 282 13.84 24.56 16.56
C ILE A 282 12.71 25.58 16.50
N THR A 283 12.90 26.68 15.78
CA THR A 283 11.87 27.72 15.63
C THR A 283 10.60 27.17 14.99
N PHE A 284 10.71 26.31 13.97
CA PHE A 284 9.55 25.66 13.34
C PHE A 284 8.86 24.67 14.29
N LEU A 285 9.63 23.87 15.04
CA LEU A 285 9.07 22.97 16.05
C LEU A 285 8.31 23.71 17.16
N VAL A 286 8.88 24.81 17.69
CA VAL A 286 8.29 25.59 18.78
C VAL A 286 7.15 26.48 18.29
N GLY A 287 7.31 27.08 17.12
CA GLY A 287 6.33 28.00 16.55
C GLY A 287 5.04 27.33 16.03
N GLY A 288 5.07 26.01 15.81
CA GLY A 288 3.89 25.24 15.43
C GLY A 288 3.41 25.49 14.00
N ASN A 289 2.12 25.19 13.75
CA ASN A 289 1.49 25.35 12.43
C ASN A 289 1.20 26.82 12.10
N PHE A 290 2.15 27.50 11.46
CA PHE A 290 1.88 28.78 10.81
C PHE A 290 1.22 28.53 9.44
N ASN A 291 -0.07 28.78 9.31
CA ASN A 291 -0.78 28.69 8.02
C ASN A 291 -0.46 29.90 7.12
N LEU A 292 0.78 29.99 6.62
CA LEU A 292 1.18 31.01 5.63
C LEU A 292 0.71 30.66 4.21
N VAL A 293 0.52 29.38 3.91
CA VAL A 293 0.06 28.86 2.62
C VAL A 293 -1.01 27.79 2.88
N ASN A 294 -2.21 27.97 2.33
CA ASN A 294 -3.32 27.03 2.49
C ASN A 294 -3.19 25.84 1.53
N ALA A 295 -2.09 25.08 1.64
CA ALA A 295 -1.90 23.85 0.87
C ALA A 295 -2.62 22.70 1.59
N GLN A 296 -3.88 22.44 1.22
CA GLN A 296 -4.65 21.31 1.75
C GLN A 296 -4.14 19.99 1.13
N LEU A 297 -3.05 19.47 1.68
CA LEU A 297 -2.53 18.15 1.32
C LEU A 297 -3.42 17.04 1.92
N PRO A 298 -3.66 15.93 1.21
CA PRO A 298 -4.42 14.80 1.74
C PRO A 298 -3.79 14.26 3.03
N THR A 299 -4.61 13.88 4.01
CA THR A 299 -4.12 13.27 5.25
C THR A 299 -3.66 11.84 4.99
N GLU A 300 -2.40 11.55 5.28
CA GLU A 300 -1.86 10.19 5.23
C GLU A 300 -2.35 9.41 6.46
N VAL A 301 -2.92 8.24 6.22
CA VAL A 301 -3.35 7.31 7.27
C VAL A 301 -2.27 6.27 7.52
N SER A 302 -2.02 5.96 8.79
CA SER A 302 -1.09 4.91 9.21
C SER A 302 -1.65 4.18 10.41
N LEU A 303 -1.15 2.98 10.67
CA LEU A 303 -1.48 2.26 11.89
C LEU A 303 -1.05 3.05 13.13
N SER A 304 -1.72 2.81 14.25
CA SER A 304 -1.25 3.30 15.54
C SER A 304 -0.05 2.47 16.02
N ARG A 305 0.77 3.07 16.89
CA ARG A 305 1.91 2.38 17.54
C ARG A 305 1.46 1.22 18.40
N ASP A 306 0.40 1.42 19.17
CA ASP A 306 -0.12 0.40 20.09
C ASP A 306 -0.63 -0.83 19.33
N LEU A 307 -1.34 -0.61 18.22
CA LEU A 307 -1.81 -1.68 17.36
C LEU A 307 -0.63 -2.38 16.66
N SER A 308 0.34 -1.63 16.16
CA SER A 308 1.56 -2.19 15.54
C SER A 308 2.35 -3.07 16.52
N TRP A 309 2.48 -2.63 17.78
CA TRP A 309 3.12 -3.40 18.83
C TRP A 309 2.33 -4.66 19.19
N ARG A 310 1.00 -4.57 19.27
CA ARG A 310 0.12 -5.73 19.51
C ARG A 310 0.28 -6.78 18.41
N ILE A 311 0.22 -6.36 17.14
CA ILE A 311 0.41 -7.25 15.98
C ILE A 311 1.79 -7.91 16.03
N ALA A 312 2.85 -7.14 16.31
CA ALA A 312 4.20 -7.68 16.46
C ALA A 312 4.27 -8.72 17.59
N LYS A 313 3.68 -8.44 18.75
CA LYS A 313 3.65 -9.36 19.89
C LYS A 313 2.90 -10.66 19.58
N GLU A 314 1.72 -10.58 18.98
CA GLU A 314 0.93 -11.77 18.62
C GLU A 314 1.62 -12.59 17.51
N SER A 315 2.26 -11.93 16.54
CA SER A 315 3.06 -12.59 15.51
C SER A 315 4.24 -13.36 16.12
N LEU A 316 4.96 -12.74 17.06
CA LEU A 316 6.10 -13.38 17.75
C LEU A 316 5.70 -14.57 18.63
N LYS A 317 4.48 -14.59 19.19
CA LYS A 317 4.00 -15.78 19.92
C LYS A 317 3.85 -16.99 19.00
N ARG A 318 3.56 -16.76 17.72
CA ARG A 318 3.40 -17.82 16.73
C ARG A 318 4.74 -18.25 16.14
N ASP A 319 5.50 -17.30 15.61
CA ASP A 319 6.77 -17.54 14.90
C ASP A 319 7.89 -16.63 15.46
N PRO A 320 8.44 -16.93 16.66
CA PRO A 320 9.33 -16.02 17.38
C PRO A 320 10.67 -15.78 16.69
N LEU A 321 11.21 -16.78 16.00
CA LEU A 321 12.56 -16.71 15.43
C LEU A 321 12.59 -16.06 14.05
N TRP A 322 11.67 -16.46 13.18
CA TRP A 322 11.71 -16.15 11.75
C TRP A 322 10.61 -15.18 11.29
N GLY A 323 9.58 -14.94 12.11
CA GLY A 323 8.42 -14.13 11.74
C GLY A 323 7.57 -14.77 10.63
N SER A 324 6.60 -14.02 10.10
CA SER A 324 5.71 -14.48 9.02
C SER A 324 6.39 -14.58 7.64
N GLY A 325 7.54 -13.95 7.47
CA GLY A 325 8.26 -13.79 6.21
C GLY A 325 8.50 -12.31 5.86
N PRO A 326 9.57 -11.98 5.10
CA PRO A 326 9.72 -10.65 4.53
C PRO A 326 8.49 -10.25 3.69
N ALA A 327 8.12 -8.96 3.70
CA ALA A 327 7.01 -8.40 2.93
C ALA A 327 5.59 -8.98 3.22
N THR A 328 5.38 -9.76 4.29
CA THR A 328 4.08 -10.35 4.66
C THR A 328 3.44 -9.69 5.90
N PHE A 329 3.61 -8.37 6.05
CA PHE A 329 3.00 -7.65 7.17
C PHE A 329 1.48 -7.53 7.03
N ASP A 330 0.97 -7.43 5.81
CA ASP A 330 -0.46 -7.50 5.48
C ASP A 330 -1.13 -8.75 6.08
N TYR A 331 -0.49 -9.91 5.97
CA TYR A 331 -0.94 -11.16 6.61
C TYR A 331 -0.98 -11.02 8.14
N ALA A 332 0.08 -10.48 8.75
CA ALA A 332 0.14 -10.29 10.19
C ALA A 332 -0.94 -9.31 10.66
N PHE A 333 -1.20 -8.25 9.89
CA PHE A 333 -2.23 -7.27 10.16
C PHE A 333 -3.63 -7.91 10.17
N VAL A 334 -4.04 -8.55 9.08
CA VAL A 334 -5.39 -9.15 8.98
C VAL A 334 -5.62 -10.20 10.05
N LYS A 335 -4.58 -10.96 10.43
CA LYS A 335 -4.67 -12.00 11.44
C LYS A 335 -4.79 -11.46 12.87
N TYR A 336 -4.13 -10.33 13.18
CA TYR A 336 -3.91 -9.87 14.56
C TYR A 336 -4.40 -8.45 14.87
N ARG A 337 -5.14 -7.80 13.96
CA ARG A 337 -5.65 -6.42 14.17
C ARG A 337 -6.60 -6.29 15.37
N GLY A 338 -7.30 -7.35 15.77
CA GLY A 338 -8.22 -7.35 16.89
C GLY A 338 -9.57 -6.70 16.58
N SER A 339 -10.62 -7.07 17.30
CA SER A 339 -11.98 -6.49 17.14
C SER A 339 -12.07 -5.01 17.51
N GLU A 340 -11.20 -4.51 18.39
CA GLU A 340 -11.14 -3.09 18.75
C GLU A 340 -10.90 -2.19 17.52
N PHE A 341 -10.12 -2.67 16.54
CA PHE A 341 -9.85 -1.92 15.31
C PHE A 341 -11.13 -1.68 14.49
N ASN A 342 -12.15 -2.53 14.63
CA ASN A 342 -13.40 -2.43 13.89
C ASN A 342 -14.26 -1.22 14.26
N PHE A 343 -13.93 -0.54 15.36
CA PHE A 343 -14.58 0.69 15.80
C PHE A 343 -13.86 1.96 15.35
N SER A 344 -12.74 1.82 14.63
CA SER A 344 -12.05 2.95 14.01
C SER A 344 -12.71 3.37 12.70
N ASN A 345 -12.41 4.59 12.23
CA ASN A 345 -12.85 5.08 10.92
C ASN A 345 -12.15 4.38 9.74
N LEU A 346 -11.17 3.51 10.01
CA LEU A 346 -10.34 2.82 9.01
C LEU A 346 -10.53 1.30 9.08
N TRP A 347 -11.64 0.82 9.68
CA TRP A 347 -11.87 -0.60 9.97
C TRP A 347 -11.92 -1.49 8.72
N ASP A 348 -12.26 -0.91 7.58
CA ASP A 348 -12.32 -1.52 6.25
C ASP A 348 -10.98 -1.46 5.49
N VAL A 349 -9.98 -0.74 6.02
CA VAL A 349 -8.65 -0.62 5.42
C VAL A 349 -7.74 -1.77 5.91
N ARG A 350 -7.08 -2.43 4.95
CA ARG A 350 -6.02 -3.40 5.20
C ARG A 350 -4.66 -2.74 5.05
N PHE A 351 -3.87 -2.72 6.12
CA PHE A 351 -2.54 -2.13 6.13
C PHE A 351 -1.47 -3.16 5.80
N ASP A 352 -0.54 -2.80 4.92
CA ASP A 352 0.62 -3.59 4.49
C ASP A 352 1.92 -3.19 5.21
N THR A 353 1.85 -2.21 6.11
CA THR A 353 2.99 -1.64 6.84
C THR A 353 2.63 -1.33 8.29
N ALA A 354 3.61 -1.46 9.19
CA ALA A 354 3.47 -1.08 10.60
C ALA A 354 3.76 0.41 10.82
N HIS A 355 3.43 0.93 12.01
CA HIS A 355 3.90 2.23 12.49
C HIS A 355 5.37 2.17 12.93
N GLY A 356 6.28 1.96 11.98
CA GLY A 356 7.72 1.83 12.21
C GLY A 356 8.28 0.46 11.84
N ASN A 357 9.45 0.47 11.21
CA ASN A 357 10.14 -0.74 10.75
C ASN A 357 10.55 -1.64 11.92
N PHE A 358 10.67 -1.12 13.14
CA PHE A 358 10.96 -1.96 14.31
C PHE A 358 9.84 -2.97 14.56
N PHE A 359 8.59 -2.51 14.68
CA PHE A 359 7.43 -3.38 14.87
C PHE A 359 7.20 -4.29 13.67
N GLU A 360 7.36 -3.74 12.46
CA GLU A 360 7.22 -4.52 11.24
C GLU A 360 8.24 -5.66 11.17
N SER A 361 9.51 -5.38 11.50
CA SER A 361 10.57 -6.39 11.48
C SER A 361 10.32 -7.51 12.49
N LEU A 362 9.78 -7.19 13.68
CA LEU A 362 9.44 -8.21 14.67
C LEU A 362 8.33 -9.14 14.17
N ALA A 363 7.33 -8.60 13.48
CA ALA A 363 6.24 -9.39 12.92
C ALA A 363 6.69 -10.24 11.72
N THR A 364 7.53 -9.68 10.84
CA THR A 364 7.87 -10.27 9.53
C THR A 364 9.13 -11.14 9.55
N ILE A 365 10.19 -10.72 10.24
CA ILE A 365 11.49 -11.41 10.23
C ILE A 365 11.93 -11.92 11.61
N GLY A 366 11.04 -11.82 12.61
CA GLY A 366 11.20 -12.36 13.95
C GLY A 366 12.34 -11.72 14.76
N ILE A 367 12.58 -12.26 15.95
CA ILE A 367 13.58 -11.72 16.90
C ILE A 367 14.99 -11.76 16.30
N LEU A 368 15.36 -12.83 15.58
CA LEU A 368 16.70 -12.97 15.01
C LEU A 368 16.95 -11.93 13.91
N GLY A 369 15.96 -11.71 13.04
CA GLY A 369 16.04 -10.72 11.98
C GLY A 369 16.12 -9.29 12.54
N THR A 370 15.22 -8.94 13.47
CA THR A 370 15.24 -7.63 14.13
C THR A 370 16.51 -7.38 14.92
N ALA A 371 16.98 -8.37 15.71
CA ALA A 371 18.23 -8.25 16.45
C ALA A 371 19.43 -8.04 15.51
N SER A 372 19.45 -8.72 14.36
CA SER A 372 20.49 -8.52 13.35
C SER A 372 20.50 -7.11 12.78
N LEU A 373 19.32 -6.52 12.49
CA LEU A 373 19.21 -5.11 12.07
C LEU A 373 19.72 -4.13 13.14
N VAL A 374 19.39 -4.39 14.40
CA VAL A 374 19.89 -3.58 15.54
C VAL A 374 21.41 -3.72 15.67
N ILE A 375 21.95 -4.93 15.59
CA ILE A 375 23.40 -5.19 15.67
C ILE A 375 24.14 -4.49 14.52
N ILE A 376 23.65 -4.59 13.28
CA ILE A 376 24.21 -3.88 12.12
C ILE A 376 24.24 -2.37 12.39
N SER A 377 23.14 -1.81 12.90
CA SER A 377 23.02 -0.39 13.20
C SER A 377 24.00 0.06 14.30
N LEU A 378 24.13 -0.72 15.37
CA LEU A 378 25.06 -0.42 16.47
C LEU A 378 26.53 -0.55 16.06
N ILE A 379 26.87 -1.57 15.26
CA ILE A 379 28.23 -1.75 14.72
C ILE A 379 28.57 -0.58 13.80
N LEU A 380 27.66 -0.19 12.90
CA LEU A 380 27.86 0.95 12.01
C LEU A 380 28.06 2.25 12.82
N LEU A 381 27.20 2.50 13.82
CA LEU A 381 27.31 3.66 14.70
C LEU A 381 28.68 3.71 15.41
N SER A 382 29.10 2.60 16.00
CA SER A 382 30.38 2.48 16.71
C SER A 382 31.57 2.75 15.79
N ILE A 383 31.58 2.11 14.61
CA ILE A 383 32.66 2.25 13.64
C ILE A 383 32.74 3.69 13.10
N VAL A 384 31.61 4.33 12.82
CA VAL A 384 31.59 5.71 12.34
C VAL A 384 32.07 6.67 13.43
N PHE A 385 31.66 6.47 14.68
CA PHE A 385 32.14 7.29 15.80
C PHE A 385 33.67 7.20 15.98
N ILE A 386 34.21 5.98 15.94
CA ILE A 386 35.66 5.75 15.94
C ILE A 386 36.29 6.45 14.73
N ALA A 387 35.63 6.32 13.57
CA ALA A 387 36.17 6.83 12.32
C ALA A 387 36.26 8.36 12.30
N LEU A 388 35.24 9.06 12.79
CA LEU A 388 35.25 10.52 12.95
C LEU A 388 36.30 10.97 13.97
N SER A 389 36.45 10.23 15.07
CA SER A 389 37.34 10.60 16.17
C SER A 389 38.82 10.46 15.83
N ARG A 390 39.24 9.33 15.24
CA ARG A 390 40.67 8.98 15.12
C ARG A 390 41.34 9.32 13.79
N SER A 391 40.61 9.83 12.80
CA SER A 391 41.16 9.90 11.43
C SER A 391 42.07 11.10 11.25
N GLU A 392 43.03 11.00 10.35
CA GLU A 392 43.89 12.12 9.98
C GLU A 392 43.38 12.85 8.73
N ASN A 393 42.54 12.21 7.91
CA ASN A 393 42.02 12.82 6.69
C ASN A 393 40.86 13.78 7.00
N LYS A 394 41.21 15.06 7.07
CA LYS A 394 40.26 16.15 7.35
C LYS A 394 39.13 16.25 6.33
N GLU A 395 39.38 15.96 5.05
CA GLU A 395 38.36 16.09 4.00
C GLU A 395 37.35 14.93 4.05
N VAL A 396 37.81 13.69 4.24
CA VAL A 396 36.92 12.51 4.33
C VAL A 396 36.05 12.54 5.58
N LYS A 397 36.58 13.04 6.71
CA LYS A 397 35.79 13.24 7.94
C LYS A 397 34.58 14.13 7.73
N VAL A 398 34.74 15.18 6.93
CA VAL A 398 33.70 16.16 6.63
C VAL A 398 32.57 15.48 5.84
N PHE A 399 32.90 14.71 4.78
CA PHE A 399 31.93 13.90 4.06
C PHE A 399 31.25 12.83 4.93
N LEU A 400 32.03 12.11 5.73
CA LEU A 400 31.53 11.07 6.63
C LEU A 400 30.51 11.65 7.62
N LEU A 401 30.78 12.82 8.20
CA LEU A 401 29.88 13.47 9.14
C LEU A 401 28.53 13.81 8.50
N GLY A 402 28.53 14.40 7.29
CA GLY A 402 27.29 14.74 6.58
C GLY A 402 26.44 13.52 6.26
N VAL A 403 27.04 12.50 5.63
CA VAL A 403 26.32 11.26 5.26
C VAL A 403 25.81 10.53 6.51
N PHE A 404 26.63 10.46 7.56
CA PHE A 404 26.25 9.82 8.82
C PHE A 404 25.10 10.54 9.52
N SER A 405 25.17 11.87 9.66
CA SER A 405 24.07 12.65 10.24
C SER A 405 22.77 12.46 9.47
N SER A 406 22.82 12.43 8.13
CA SER A 406 21.67 12.14 7.28
C SER A 406 21.12 10.72 7.48
N LEU A 407 22.00 9.72 7.61
CA LEU A 407 21.59 8.35 7.88
C LEU A 407 20.90 8.22 9.25
N VAL A 408 21.36 8.95 10.27
CA VAL A 408 20.70 8.98 11.59
C VAL A 408 19.29 9.56 11.49
N VAL A 409 19.09 10.64 10.72
CA VAL A 409 17.74 11.19 10.48
C VAL A 409 16.81 10.13 9.86
N LEU A 410 17.29 9.42 8.83
CA LEU A 410 16.49 8.37 8.18
C LEU A 410 16.21 7.19 9.11
N ALA A 411 17.21 6.72 9.84
CA ALA A 411 17.09 5.58 10.75
C ALA A 411 16.15 5.90 11.93
N ALA A 412 16.24 7.10 12.51
CA ALA A 412 15.36 7.53 13.60
C ALA A 412 13.90 7.60 13.14
N ASN A 413 13.64 8.12 11.93
CA ASN A 413 12.30 8.14 11.37
C ASN A 413 11.80 6.74 11.03
N ALA A 414 12.59 5.94 10.31
CA ALA A 414 12.21 4.60 9.89
C ALA A 414 11.95 3.65 11.07
N ALA A 415 12.62 3.84 12.20
CA ALA A 415 12.39 3.03 13.39
C ALA A 415 11.00 3.26 14.01
N LEU A 416 10.50 4.50 13.94
CA LEU A 416 9.35 4.96 14.72
C LEU A 416 8.10 5.26 13.90
N LEU A 417 8.20 5.24 12.57
CA LEU A 417 7.19 5.75 11.66
C LEU A 417 7.12 4.91 10.40
N THR A 418 5.96 4.93 9.76
CA THR A 418 5.76 4.29 8.48
C THR A 418 6.59 4.99 7.40
N VAL A 419 7.40 4.22 6.69
CA VAL A 419 8.28 4.72 5.62
C VAL A 419 8.02 3.99 4.31
N ALA A 420 7.94 4.75 3.22
CA ALA A 420 7.80 4.17 1.88
C ALA A 420 9.10 3.47 1.45
N GLY A 421 9.00 2.57 0.47
CA GLY A 421 10.15 1.85 -0.09
C GLY A 421 11.26 2.75 -0.63
N SER A 422 10.94 3.96 -1.11
CA SER A 422 11.93 4.99 -1.49
C SER A 422 12.91 5.34 -0.36
N ILE A 423 12.42 5.40 0.88
CA ILE A 423 13.22 5.71 2.06
C ILE A 423 14.09 4.52 2.45
N ILE A 424 13.57 3.29 2.30
CA ILE A 424 14.34 2.05 2.50
C ILE A 424 15.52 1.99 1.51
N LEU A 425 15.28 2.29 0.23
CA LEU A 425 16.33 2.39 -0.78
C LEU A 425 17.38 3.43 -0.41
N LEU A 426 16.96 4.61 0.07
CA LEU A 426 17.88 5.66 0.48
C LEU A 426 18.72 5.26 1.71
N ILE A 427 18.13 4.56 2.68
CA ILE A 427 18.87 4.01 3.84
C ILE A 427 19.94 3.03 3.37
N ALA A 428 19.62 2.11 2.45
CA ALA A 428 20.60 1.18 1.90
C ALA A 428 21.73 1.91 1.16
N VAL A 429 21.38 2.97 0.41
CA VAL A 429 22.35 3.78 -0.34
C VAL A 429 23.29 4.55 0.59
N LEU A 430 22.75 5.32 1.54
CA LEU A 430 23.55 6.11 2.47
C LEU A 430 24.31 5.24 3.47
N GLY A 431 23.76 4.10 3.89
CA GLY A 431 24.46 3.10 4.71
C GLY A 431 25.70 2.55 4.00
N SER A 432 25.56 2.19 2.72
CA SER A 432 26.67 1.72 1.87
C SER A 432 27.74 2.80 1.68
N LEU A 433 27.32 4.04 1.41
CA LEU A 433 28.23 5.17 1.26
C LEU A 433 28.96 5.51 2.56
N THR A 434 28.27 5.41 3.70
CA THR A 434 28.86 5.61 5.04
C THR A 434 29.98 4.60 5.29
N MET A 435 29.73 3.31 5.06
CA MET A 435 30.76 2.29 5.24
C MET A 435 31.92 2.46 4.26
N ALA A 436 31.64 2.81 3.00
CA ALA A 436 32.67 3.08 2.00
C ALA A 436 33.57 4.27 2.42
N LEU A 437 32.98 5.33 2.97
CA LEU A 437 33.70 6.46 3.54
C LEU A 437 34.59 6.04 4.72
N VAL A 438 34.10 5.19 5.62
CA VAL A 438 34.90 4.62 6.70
C VAL A 438 36.11 3.85 6.15
N VAL A 439 35.91 3.03 5.11
CA VAL A 439 37.00 2.25 4.48
C VAL A 439 38.10 3.17 3.92
N ILE A 440 37.73 4.23 3.21
CA ILE A 440 38.71 5.23 2.72
C ILE A 440 39.43 5.93 3.86
N ASN A 441 38.75 6.11 4.98
CA ASN A 441 39.26 6.85 6.12
C ASN A 441 40.28 6.02 6.95
N TYR A 442 40.19 4.68 6.91
CA TYR A 442 41.10 3.76 7.63
C TYR A 442 41.50 2.53 6.79
N PRO A 443 42.15 2.72 5.63
CA PRO A 443 42.45 1.62 4.73
C PRO A 443 43.31 0.54 5.40
N GLU A 444 44.26 0.93 6.26
CA GLU A 444 45.20 0.03 6.94
C GLU A 444 44.54 -0.95 7.93
N LYS A 445 43.32 -0.64 8.38
CA LYS A 445 42.58 -1.48 9.35
C LYS A 445 41.74 -2.57 8.70
N PHE A 446 41.47 -2.45 7.39
CA PHE A 446 40.64 -3.40 6.68
C PHE A 446 41.50 -4.43 5.95
N LYS A 447 41.15 -5.70 6.08
CA LYS A 447 41.86 -6.78 5.40
C LYS A 447 41.46 -6.80 3.93
N GLU A 448 42.46 -6.78 3.05
CA GLU A 448 42.26 -6.98 1.62
C GLU A 448 42.40 -8.47 1.28
N LEU A 449 41.32 -9.07 0.78
CA LEU A 449 41.40 -10.36 0.12
C LEU A 449 41.83 -10.14 -1.33
N LYS A 450 43.09 -10.42 -1.63
CA LYS A 450 43.64 -10.34 -2.99
C LYS A 450 43.51 -11.69 -3.67
N LEU A 451 42.58 -11.79 -4.60
CA LEU A 451 42.43 -12.94 -5.47
C LEU A 451 43.30 -12.70 -6.71
N SER A 452 44.51 -13.26 -6.73
CA SER A 452 45.41 -13.19 -7.89
C SER A 452 45.17 -14.37 -8.82
N PHE A 453 44.93 -14.08 -10.10
CA PHE A 453 44.50 -15.08 -11.08
C PHE A 453 45.59 -15.45 -12.09
N ARG A 454 46.76 -14.80 -12.01
CA ARG A 454 47.94 -15.09 -12.84
C ARG A 454 48.86 -16.15 -12.24
N SER A 455 48.58 -16.62 -11.03
CA SER A 455 49.44 -17.49 -10.23
C SER A 455 49.37 -18.96 -10.63
N SER A 456 48.26 -19.45 -11.22
CA SER A 456 48.19 -20.78 -11.84
C SER A 456 47.04 -20.90 -12.87
N PRO A 457 47.14 -21.76 -13.90
CA PRO A 457 46.03 -22.04 -14.82
C PRO A 457 44.75 -22.50 -14.14
N LYS A 458 44.84 -23.17 -12.97
CA LYS A 458 43.68 -23.60 -12.18
C LYS A 458 42.88 -22.40 -11.64
N TYR A 459 43.57 -21.34 -11.19
CA TYR A 459 42.91 -20.11 -10.71
C TYR A 459 42.29 -19.29 -11.84
N ALA A 460 42.93 -19.27 -13.01
CA ALA A 460 42.36 -18.64 -14.21
C ALA A 460 41.07 -19.36 -14.67
N LEU A 461 41.06 -20.70 -14.66
CA LEU A 461 39.87 -21.50 -14.97
C LEU A 461 38.73 -21.28 -13.96
N ALA A 462 39.05 -21.30 -12.65
CA ALA A 462 38.06 -21.03 -11.60
C ALA A 462 37.47 -19.62 -11.71
N LEU A 463 38.28 -18.62 -12.06
CA LEU A 463 37.80 -17.26 -12.30
C LEU A 463 36.89 -17.19 -13.53
N ALA A 464 37.29 -17.81 -14.64
CA ALA A 464 36.45 -17.86 -15.83
C ALA A 464 35.09 -18.50 -15.53
N ALA A 465 35.07 -19.57 -14.72
CA ALA A 465 33.84 -20.20 -14.26
C ALA A 465 32.99 -19.27 -13.38
N ILE A 466 33.59 -18.58 -12.39
CA ILE A 466 32.89 -17.61 -11.53
C ILE A 466 32.36 -16.44 -12.36
N PHE A 467 33.16 -15.91 -13.28
CA PHE A 467 32.76 -14.81 -14.17
C PHE A 467 31.58 -15.22 -15.05
N LEU A 468 31.64 -16.41 -15.67
CA LEU A 468 30.54 -16.94 -16.48
C LEU A 468 29.28 -17.15 -15.65
N LEU A 469 29.41 -17.72 -14.44
CA LEU A 469 28.28 -17.95 -13.55
C LEU A 469 27.63 -16.64 -13.10
N VAL A 470 28.42 -15.65 -12.68
CA VAL A 470 27.85 -14.36 -12.28
C VAL A 470 27.29 -13.61 -13.48
N SER A 471 27.95 -13.64 -14.65
CA SER A 471 27.42 -13.01 -15.87
C SER A 471 26.11 -13.66 -16.30
N ALA A 472 26.02 -14.99 -16.29
CA ALA A 472 24.78 -15.72 -16.56
C ALA A 472 23.70 -15.36 -15.53
N GLY A 473 24.04 -15.31 -14.24
CA GLY A 473 23.14 -14.87 -13.17
C GLY A 473 22.64 -13.44 -13.39
N VAL A 474 23.51 -12.51 -13.76
CA VAL A 474 23.12 -11.13 -14.09
C VAL A 474 22.22 -11.08 -15.32
N VAL A 475 22.50 -11.85 -16.37
CA VAL A 475 21.62 -11.91 -17.56
C VAL A 475 20.24 -12.42 -17.18
N VAL A 476 20.16 -13.50 -16.39
CA VAL A 476 18.87 -14.03 -15.88
C VAL A 476 18.15 -12.98 -15.04
N LEU A 477 18.84 -12.36 -14.08
CA LEU A 477 18.28 -11.31 -13.24
C LEU A 477 17.81 -10.11 -14.07
N PHE A 478 18.63 -9.61 -14.98
CA PHE A 478 18.31 -8.45 -15.82
C PHE A 478 17.09 -8.74 -16.70
N THR A 479 17.05 -9.89 -17.37
CA THR A 479 15.92 -10.30 -18.20
C THR A 479 14.65 -10.51 -17.37
N SER A 480 14.73 -11.12 -16.19
CA SER A 480 13.60 -11.25 -15.27
C SER A 480 13.09 -9.89 -14.80
N GLY A 481 13.96 -9.01 -14.30
CA GLY A 481 13.56 -7.67 -13.85
C GLY A 481 12.92 -6.83 -14.96
N PHE A 482 13.46 -6.92 -16.18
CA PHE A 482 12.87 -6.27 -17.34
C PHE A 482 11.50 -6.85 -17.71
N LYS A 483 11.34 -8.18 -17.67
CA LYS A 483 10.02 -8.83 -17.88
C LYS A 483 9.00 -8.38 -16.85
N ILE A 484 9.37 -8.25 -15.58
CA ILE A 484 8.46 -7.79 -14.51
C ILE A 484 7.97 -6.37 -14.81
N TYR A 485 8.88 -5.46 -15.15
CA TYR A 485 8.51 -4.09 -15.55
C TYR A 485 7.60 -4.08 -16.79
N LEU A 486 7.92 -4.89 -17.80
CA LEU A 486 7.12 -4.98 -19.03
C LEU A 486 5.73 -5.58 -18.80
N ALA A 487 5.62 -6.59 -17.92
CA ALA A 487 4.35 -7.16 -17.53
C ALA A 487 3.46 -6.10 -16.86
N ASP A 488 4.01 -5.34 -15.92
CA ASP A 488 3.27 -4.29 -15.22
C ASP A 488 2.94 -3.10 -16.13
N PHE A 489 3.76 -2.82 -17.14
CA PHE A 489 3.43 -1.89 -18.22
C PHE A 489 2.20 -2.34 -19.01
N TYR A 490 2.11 -3.62 -19.39
CA TYR A 490 0.91 -4.15 -20.05
C TYR A 490 -0.30 -4.10 -19.12
N ALA A 491 -0.12 -4.44 -17.84
CA ALA A 491 -1.18 -4.36 -16.86
C ALA A 491 -1.69 -2.91 -16.71
N ASN A 492 -0.81 -1.91 -16.72
CA ASN A 492 -1.21 -0.50 -16.72
C ASN A 492 -1.94 -0.09 -18.00
N LYS A 493 -1.52 -0.60 -19.18
CA LYS A 493 -2.20 -0.34 -20.47
C LYS A 493 -3.63 -0.88 -20.54
N ALA A 494 -3.99 -1.86 -19.72
CA ALA A 494 -5.37 -2.33 -19.62
C ALA A 494 -6.30 -1.27 -18.99
N ASN A 495 -5.78 -0.36 -18.18
CA ASN A 495 -6.57 0.67 -17.51
C ASN A 495 -7.14 1.69 -18.51
N GLY A 496 -8.43 1.99 -18.40
CA GLY A 496 -9.10 2.98 -19.26
C GLY A 496 -9.35 2.54 -20.71
N THR A 497 -9.20 1.23 -21.00
CA THR A 497 -9.54 0.65 -22.31
C THR A 497 -10.85 -0.15 -22.26
N ASP A 498 -11.40 -0.52 -23.41
CA ASP A 498 -12.56 -1.40 -23.47
C ASP A 498 -12.22 -2.81 -22.95
N SER A 499 -13.24 -3.56 -22.52
CA SER A 499 -13.04 -4.86 -21.87
C SER A 499 -12.25 -5.86 -22.72
N ALA A 500 -12.47 -5.91 -24.05
CA ALA A 500 -11.78 -6.86 -24.92
C ALA A 500 -10.29 -6.50 -25.07
N THR A 501 -9.99 -5.22 -25.24
CA THR A 501 -8.60 -4.72 -25.27
C THR A 501 -7.90 -4.92 -23.93
N ALA A 502 -8.60 -4.67 -22.82
CA ALA A 502 -8.07 -4.88 -21.47
C ALA A 502 -7.72 -6.36 -21.21
N VAL A 503 -8.57 -7.31 -21.65
CA VAL A 503 -8.27 -8.75 -21.59
C VAL A 503 -6.97 -9.08 -22.34
N ASN A 504 -6.79 -8.54 -23.55
CA ASN A 504 -5.58 -8.79 -24.34
C ASN A 504 -4.30 -8.28 -23.63
N TYR A 505 -4.36 -7.10 -23.02
CA TYR A 505 -3.23 -6.55 -22.28
C TYR A 505 -2.93 -7.34 -20.99
N LEU A 506 -3.96 -7.74 -20.24
CA LEU A 506 -3.77 -8.55 -19.04
C LEU A 506 -3.24 -9.95 -19.36
N ASN A 507 -3.69 -10.58 -20.45
CA ASN A 507 -3.12 -11.84 -20.92
C ASN A 507 -1.64 -11.69 -21.34
N LYS A 508 -1.26 -10.58 -21.96
CA LYS A 508 0.16 -10.27 -22.24
C LYS A 508 0.97 -10.07 -20.96
N ALA A 509 0.40 -9.39 -19.96
CA ALA A 509 1.03 -9.24 -18.65
C ALA A 509 1.29 -10.61 -18.00
N ILE A 510 0.26 -11.46 -17.95
CA ILE A 510 0.34 -12.84 -17.41
C ILE A 510 1.36 -13.69 -18.17
N ALA A 511 1.36 -13.64 -19.50
CA ALA A 511 2.33 -14.39 -20.30
C ALA A 511 3.79 -13.91 -20.08
N THR A 512 3.98 -12.67 -19.62
CA THR A 512 5.30 -12.09 -19.37
C THR A 512 5.79 -12.34 -17.95
N ALA A 513 4.89 -12.29 -16.96
CA ALA A 513 5.14 -12.56 -15.55
C ALA A 513 3.95 -13.33 -14.94
N ASP A 514 4.02 -14.65 -15.05
CA ASP A 514 2.95 -15.58 -14.67
C ASP A 514 2.86 -15.86 -13.16
N TYR A 515 3.83 -15.33 -12.40
CA TYR A 515 3.89 -15.47 -10.95
C TYR A 515 3.06 -14.41 -10.21
N GLN A 516 2.68 -13.30 -10.84
CA GLN A 516 1.97 -12.21 -10.16
C GLN A 516 0.46 -12.48 -10.14
N ASP A 517 -0.05 -12.75 -8.95
CA ASP A 517 -1.46 -13.00 -8.64
C ASP A 517 -2.41 -11.85 -9.03
N GLU A 518 -2.01 -10.59 -8.79
CA GLU A 518 -2.84 -9.40 -9.07
C GLU A 518 -3.26 -9.29 -10.55
N TYR A 519 -2.44 -9.76 -11.51
CA TYR A 519 -2.83 -9.75 -12.92
C TYR A 519 -3.98 -10.71 -13.20
N TYR A 520 -3.97 -11.89 -12.55
CA TYR A 520 -5.06 -12.85 -12.64
C TYR A 520 -6.32 -12.33 -11.94
N LEU A 521 -6.19 -11.67 -10.78
CA LEU A 521 -7.33 -11.06 -10.10
C LEU A 521 -7.98 -9.95 -10.93
N ARG A 522 -7.18 -9.07 -11.54
CA ARG A 522 -7.70 -8.00 -12.42
C ARG A 522 -8.42 -8.58 -13.62
N LEU A 523 -7.86 -9.63 -14.24
CA LEU A 523 -8.50 -10.33 -15.35
C LEU A 523 -9.79 -11.02 -14.91
N SER A 524 -9.78 -11.63 -13.73
CA SER A 524 -10.94 -12.29 -13.14
C SER A 524 -12.09 -11.31 -12.88
N ARG A 525 -11.79 -10.16 -12.28
CA ARG A 525 -12.77 -9.09 -12.04
C ARG A 525 -13.29 -8.52 -13.36
N LEU A 526 -12.44 -8.39 -14.37
CA LEU A 526 -12.85 -7.94 -15.70
C LEU A 526 -13.85 -8.89 -16.36
N TYR A 527 -13.66 -10.21 -16.23
CA TYR A 527 -14.63 -11.18 -16.72
C TYR A 527 -15.99 -11.08 -16.00
N ILE A 528 -16.01 -10.79 -14.68
CA ILE A 528 -17.27 -10.49 -13.98
C ILE A 528 -17.95 -9.24 -14.56
N VAL A 529 -17.18 -8.18 -14.82
CA VAL A 529 -17.71 -6.96 -15.46
C VAL A 529 -18.32 -7.29 -16.83
N MET A 530 -17.66 -8.12 -17.64
CA MET A 530 -18.18 -8.55 -18.94
C MET A 530 -19.45 -9.41 -18.81
N ALA A 531 -19.50 -10.31 -17.83
CA ALA A 531 -20.70 -11.10 -17.53
C ALA A 531 -21.89 -10.19 -17.16
N ASN A 532 -21.65 -9.20 -16.29
CA ASN A 532 -22.68 -8.24 -15.88
C ASN A 532 -23.11 -7.32 -17.03
N GLN A 533 -22.18 -6.88 -17.87
CA GLN A 533 -22.50 -6.11 -19.08
C GLN A 533 -23.39 -6.90 -20.05
N GLU A 534 -23.13 -8.18 -20.22
CA GLU A 534 -23.96 -9.06 -21.05
C GLU A 534 -25.33 -9.29 -20.42
N ALA A 535 -25.41 -9.55 -19.12
CA ALA A 535 -26.66 -9.73 -18.39
C ALA A 535 -27.55 -8.48 -18.42
N ASN A 536 -26.95 -7.29 -18.38
CA ASN A 536 -27.68 -6.02 -18.46
C ASN A 536 -28.38 -5.78 -19.81
N LYS A 537 -28.14 -6.61 -20.83
CA LYS A 537 -28.91 -6.60 -22.09
C LYS A 537 -30.32 -7.20 -21.94
N GLY A 538 -30.68 -7.72 -20.75
CA GLY A 538 -31.99 -8.24 -20.45
C GLY A 538 -32.37 -9.42 -21.35
N GLN A 539 -33.49 -9.33 -22.06
CA GLN A 539 -33.95 -10.39 -22.97
C GLN A 539 -32.98 -10.67 -24.13
N SER A 540 -32.11 -9.71 -24.47
CA SER A 540 -31.08 -9.88 -25.52
C SER A 540 -29.76 -10.46 -24.99
N ALA A 541 -29.69 -10.81 -23.70
CA ALA A 541 -28.48 -11.34 -23.08
C ALA A 541 -28.15 -12.75 -23.58
N ASN A 542 -26.89 -12.98 -23.95
CA ASN A 542 -26.42 -14.31 -24.31
C ASN A 542 -25.95 -15.10 -23.09
N LEU A 543 -26.78 -16.04 -22.61
CA LEU A 543 -26.49 -16.90 -21.45
C LEU A 543 -25.19 -17.69 -21.59
N ASN A 544 -24.85 -18.17 -22.80
CA ASN A 544 -23.59 -18.90 -23.01
C ASN A 544 -22.38 -17.97 -22.83
N SER A 545 -22.49 -16.72 -23.27
CA SER A 545 -21.41 -15.72 -23.08
C SER A 545 -21.22 -15.40 -21.60
N ILE A 546 -22.32 -15.21 -20.86
CA ILE A 546 -22.29 -15.02 -19.41
C ILE A 546 -21.60 -16.20 -18.72
N GLN A 547 -22.02 -17.43 -19.03
CA GLN A 547 -21.42 -18.64 -18.45
C GLN A 547 -19.92 -18.78 -18.79
N ASN A 548 -19.52 -18.44 -20.01
CA ASN A 548 -18.12 -18.46 -20.44
C ASN A 548 -17.28 -17.43 -19.69
N TYR A 549 -17.80 -16.21 -19.51
CA TYR A 549 -17.12 -15.17 -18.73
C TYR A 549 -17.01 -15.57 -17.25
N LEU A 550 -18.07 -16.08 -16.64
CA LEU A 550 -18.03 -16.56 -15.25
C LEU A 550 -17.05 -17.72 -15.07
N SER A 551 -17.02 -18.67 -16.00
CA SER A 551 -16.06 -19.78 -15.98
C SER A 551 -14.62 -19.28 -16.10
N SER A 552 -14.38 -18.28 -16.96
CA SER A 552 -13.07 -17.65 -17.13
C SER A 552 -12.67 -16.87 -15.86
N ALA A 553 -13.61 -16.16 -15.25
CA ALA A 553 -13.40 -15.50 -13.96
C ALA A 553 -12.98 -16.52 -12.89
N ILE A 554 -13.75 -17.58 -12.69
CA ILE A 554 -13.43 -18.64 -11.71
C ILE A 554 -12.05 -19.24 -11.97
N LEU A 555 -11.72 -19.58 -13.22
CA LEU A 555 -10.42 -20.16 -13.58
C LEU A 555 -9.26 -19.22 -13.22
N THR A 556 -9.35 -17.95 -13.62
CA THR A 556 -8.31 -16.96 -13.33
C THR A 556 -8.22 -16.61 -11.84
N GLY A 557 -9.35 -16.47 -11.15
CA GLY A 557 -9.39 -16.25 -9.71
C GLY A 557 -8.79 -17.41 -8.90
N LYS A 558 -9.06 -18.67 -9.30
CA LYS A 558 -8.39 -19.85 -8.73
C LYS A 558 -6.88 -19.77 -8.88
N LYS A 559 -6.40 -19.41 -10.09
CA LYS A 559 -4.97 -19.28 -10.33
C LYS A 559 -4.33 -18.21 -9.44
N ALA A 560 -5.01 -17.10 -9.17
CA ALA A 560 -4.55 -16.10 -8.21
C ALA A 560 -4.46 -16.64 -6.76
N VAL A 561 -5.45 -17.44 -6.33
CA VAL A 561 -5.42 -18.09 -5.01
C VAL A 561 -4.32 -19.15 -4.93
N ASP A 562 -4.08 -19.91 -5.99
CA ASP A 562 -3.02 -20.93 -6.03
C ASP A 562 -1.62 -20.32 -5.91
N LEU A 563 -1.42 -19.10 -6.43
CA LEU A 563 -0.14 -18.38 -6.35
C LEU A 563 0.14 -17.86 -4.93
N THR A 564 -0.89 -17.36 -4.25
CA THR A 564 -0.78 -16.79 -2.88
C THR A 564 -1.93 -17.33 -2.00
N PRO A 565 -1.81 -18.57 -1.49
CA PRO A 565 -2.92 -19.26 -0.81
C PRO A 565 -3.35 -18.65 0.52
N ASN A 566 -2.57 -17.71 1.06
CA ASN A 566 -2.89 -17.01 2.31
C ASN A 566 -3.29 -15.55 2.09
N SER A 567 -3.41 -15.10 0.83
CA SER A 567 -3.96 -13.79 0.51
C SER A 567 -5.47 -13.77 0.76
N VAL A 568 -5.87 -12.99 1.77
CA VAL A 568 -7.29 -12.76 2.09
C VAL A 568 -8.01 -12.11 0.91
N VAL A 569 -7.37 -11.13 0.26
CA VAL A 569 -7.93 -10.40 -0.88
C VAL A 569 -8.24 -11.35 -2.03
N ASN A 570 -7.36 -12.33 -2.29
CA ASN A 570 -7.54 -13.28 -3.39
C ASN A 570 -8.70 -14.24 -3.10
N LYS A 571 -8.77 -14.77 -1.88
CA LYS A 571 -9.87 -15.66 -1.46
C LYS A 571 -11.21 -14.94 -1.44
N GLU A 572 -11.25 -13.74 -0.89
CA GLU A 572 -12.46 -12.92 -0.85
C GLU A 572 -12.94 -12.57 -2.27
N SER A 573 -12.02 -12.21 -3.17
CA SER A 573 -12.35 -11.96 -4.58
C SER A 573 -12.91 -13.21 -5.26
N LEU A 574 -12.30 -14.38 -5.03
CA LEU A 574 -12.77 -15.65 -5.59
C LEU A 574 -14.13 -16.06 -4.99
N ALA A 575 -14.33 -15.88 -3.69
CA ALA A 575 -15.59 -16.14 -3.03
C ALA A 575 -16.73 -15.28 -3.62
N LEU A 576 -16.45 -13.99 -3.84
CA LEU A 576 -17.40 -13.07 -4.49
C LEU A 576 -17.70 -13.50 -5.93
N ILE A 577 -16.71 -14.00 -6.69
CA ILE A 577 -16.94 -14.52 -8.04
C ILE A 577 -17.88 -15.73 -8.01
N TYR A 578 -17.71 -16.62 -7.04
CA TYR A 578 -18.59 -17.75 -6.83
C TYR A 578 -20.01 -17.33 -6.39
N GLU A 579 -20.14 -16.32 -5.53
CA GLU A 579 -21.42 -15.71 -5.17
C GLU A 579 -22.16 -15.18 -6.42
N ASN A 580 -21.46 -14.44 -7.29
CA ASN A 580 -22.03 -13.94 -8.55
C ASN A 580 -22.39 -15.09 -9.51
N ALA A 581 -21.57 -16.15 -9.55
CA ALA A 581 -21.81 -17.34 -10.37
C ALA A 581 -23.08 -18.10 -9.94
N ALA A 582 -23.41 -18.09 -8.64
CA ALA A 582 -24.60 -18.74 -8.13
C ALA A 582 -25.91 -18.14 -8.68
N THR A 583 -25.95 -16.83 -8.96
CA THR A 583 -27.11 -16.17 -9.59
C THR A 583 -27.45 -16.73 -10.97
N TYR A 584 -26.48 -17.38 -11.63
CA TYR A 584 -26.65 -17.99 -12.96
C TYR A 584 -26.73 -19.52 -12.89
N ASN A 585 -27.09 -20.08 -11.72
CA ASN A 585 -27.28 -21.52 -11.49
C ASN A 585 -26.04 -22.37 -11.83
N ILE A 586 -24.83 -21.83 -11.63
CA ILE A 586 -23.61 -22.63 -11.74
C ILE A 586 -23.58 -23.60 -10.54
N ALA A 587 -23.61 -24.90 -10.83
CA ALA A 587 -23.66 -25.95 -9.82
C ALA A 587 -22.47 -25.87 -8.86
N GLY A 588 -22.73 -25.98 -7.55
CA GLY A 588 -21.71 -25.94 -6.51
C GLY A 588 -21.20 -24.53 -6.17
N ALA A 589 -21.69 -23.46 -6.82
CA ALA A 589 -21.12 -22.14 -6.68
C ALA A 589 -21.28 -21.55 -5.27
N LEU A 590 -22.44 -21.74 -4.62
CA LEU A 590 -22.64 -21.28 -3.24
C LEU A 590 -21.75 -22.02 -2.25
N GLU A 591 -21.57 -23.33 -2.42
CA GLU A 591 -20.72 -24.17 -1.57
C GLU A 591 -19.25 -23.76 -1.69
N TRP A 592 -18.80 -23.41 -2.90
CA TRP A 592 -17.45 -22.86 -3.10
C TRP A 592 -17.33 -21.46 -2.48
N ALA A 593 -18.32 -20.59 -2.63
CA ALA A 593 -18.33 -19.28 -1.99
C ALA A 593 -18.24 -19.41 -0.46
N GLU A 594 -19.07 -20.28 0.14
CA GLU A 594 -19.08 -20.56 1.58
C GLU A 594 -17.72 -21.07 2.06
N LYS A 595 -17.12 -22.01 1.31
CA LYS A 595 -15.78 -22.54 1.61
C LYS A 595 -14.75 -21.41 1.67
N TYR A 596 -14.67 -20.56 0.64
CA TYR A 596 -13.65 -19.51 0.58
C TYR A 596 -13.91 -18.41 1.62
N TYR A 597 -15.15 -18.01 1.89
CA TYR A 597 -15.44 -17.08 2.98
C TYR A 597 -15.14 -17.70 4.36
N THR A 598 -15.36 -18.99 4.55
CA THR A 598 -14.94 -19.70 5.76
C THR A 598 -13.42 -19.63 5.93
N GLU A 599 -12.65 -19.90 4.87
CA GLU A 599 -11.19 -19.72 4.89
C GLU A 599 -10.79 -18.26 5.15
N VAL A 600 -11.52 -17.26 4.64
CA VAL A 600 -11.31 -15.84 4.96
C VAL A 600 -11.51 -15.59 6.45
N THR A 601 -12.56 -16.10 7.08
CA THR A 601 -12.75 -15.94 8.54
C THR A 601 -11.66 -16.63 9.37
N GLN A 602 -10.99 -17.64 8.83
CA GLN A 602 -9.84 -18.26 9.49
C GLN A 602 -8.59 -17.39 9.39
N LEU A 603 -8.37 -16.73 8.24
CA LEU A 603 -7.22 -15.84 8.02
C LEU A 603 -7.41 -14.46 8.67
N GLU A 604 -8.62 -13.92 8.63
CA GLU A 604 -9.01 -12.61 9.13
C GLU A 604 -10.20 -12.74 10.12
N PRO A 605 -9.98 -13.29 11.33
CA PRO A 605 -11.04 -13.67 12.27
C PRO A 605 -11.81 -12.48 12.86
N ASP A 606 -11.28 -11.28 12.73
CA ASP A 606 -11.93 -10.06 13.21
C ASP A 606 -12.55 -9.24 12.06
N ASN A 607 -12.71 -9.80 10.87
CA ASN A 607 -13.45 -9.14 9.79
C ASN A 607 -14.96 -9.45 9.89
N PRO A 608 -15.80 -8.45 10.27
CA PRO A 608 -17.23 -8.67 10.37
C PRO A 608 -17.88 -8.91 8.99
N THR A 609 -17.34 -8.34 7.92
CA THR A 609 -17.88 -8.46 6.56
C THR A 609 -17.86 -9.90 6.07
N ALA A 610 -16.81 -10.66 6.38
CA ALA A 610 -16.72 -12.07 6.00
C ALA A 610 -17.85 -12.90 6.64
N TYR A 611 -18.22 -12.62 7.89
CA TYR A 611 -19.34 -13.26 8.57
C TYR A 611 -20.70 -12.82 7.98
N VAL A 612 -20.85 -11.55 7.62
CA VAL A 612 -22.04 -11.08 6.87
C VAL A 612 -22.19 -11.82 5.55
N ARG A 613 -21.10 -12.04 4.81
CA ARG A 613 -21.12 -12.80 3.54
C ARG A 613 -21.53 -14.26 3.74
N LEU A 614 -21.01 -14.93 4.77
CA LEU A 614 -21.44 -16.28 5.14
C LEU A 614 -22.94 -16.33 5.50
N ALA A 615 -23.44 -15.33 6.22
CA ALA A 615 -24.85 -15.23 6.55
C ALA A 615 -25.72 -15.08 5.27
N LEU A 616 -25.31 -14.20 4.35
CA LEU A 616 -25.99 -14.01 3.07
C LEU A 616 -25.98 -15.28 2.20
N ILE A 617 -24.88 -16.04 2.19
CA ILE A 617 -24.81 -17.31 1.49
C ILE A 617 -25.79 -18.33 2.09
N ASN A 618 -25.91 -18.39 3.42
CA ASN A 618 -26.90 -19.23 4.07
C ASN A 618 -28.34 -18.78 3.75
N MET A 619 -28.61 -17.47 3.67
CA MET A 619 -29.90 -16.97 3.17
C MET A 619 -30.17 -17.42 1.73
N ALA A 620 -29.14 -17.41 0.86
CA ALA A 620 -29.25 -17.88 -0.52
C ALA A 620 -29.51 -19.39 -0.60
N HIS A 621 -28.87 -20.21 0.24
CA HIS A 621 -29.16 -21.64 0.35
C HIS A 621 -30.63 -21.88 0.75
N ALA A 622 -31.14 -21.16 1.75
CA ALA A 622 -32.54 -21.27 2.15
C ALA A 622 -33.51 -20.97 0.99
N ASN A 623 -33.15 -20.06 0.08
CA ASN A 623 -33.96 -19.74 -1.09
C ASN A 623 -33.95 -20.86 -2.15
N GLN A 624 -32.91 -21.70 -2.19
CA GLN A 624 -32.79 -22.84 -3.12
C GLN A 624 -33.46 -24.11 -2.58
N GLU A 625 -33.62 -24.24 -1.27
CA GLU A 625 -34.25 -25.41 -0.66
C GLU A 625 -35.76 -25.45 -0.88
N ALA A 626 -36.32 -26.65 -1.00
CA ALA A 626 -37.76 -26.84 -1.11
C ALA A 626 -38.43 -27.10 0.26
N GLY A 627 -37.73 -27.79 1.17
CA GLY A 627 -38.27 -28.21 2.47
C GLY A 627 -38.20 -27.11 3.53
N ALA A 628 -39.31 -26.87 4.23
CA ALA A 628 -39.39 -25.86 5.29
C ALA A 628 -38.37 -26.08 6.42
N GLU A 629 -38.06 -27.35 6.75
CA GLU A 629 -37.09 -27.68 7.80
C GLU A 629 -35.67 -27.25 7.42
N GLU A 630 -35.21 -27.59 6.22
CA GLU A 630 -33.88 -27.17 5.73
C GLU A 630 -33.80 -25.65 5.53
N LYS A 631 -34.88 -25.01 5.04
CA LYS A 631 -34.95 -23.53 5.00
C LYS A 631 -34.71 -22.91 6.38
N ASN A 632 -35.44 -23.40 7.38
CA ASN A 632 -35.36 -22.87 8.74
C ASN A 632 -33.97 -23.07 9.35
N LYS A 633 -33.31 -24.18 9.04
CA LYS A 633 -31.93 -24.44 9.45
C LYS A 633 -30.96 -23.42 8.83
N PHE A 634 -31.06 -23.17 7.53
CA PHE A 634 -30.22 -22.15 6.88
C PHE A 634 -30.48 -20.73 7.41
N TYR A 635 -31.73 -20.37 7.69
CA TYR A 635 -32.04 -19.08 8.34
C TYR A 635 -31.46 -18.98 9.75
N ALA A 636 -31.51 -20.06 10.55
CA ALA A 636 -30.90 -20.10 11.87
C ALA A 636 -29.37 -19.94 11.81
N GLU A 637 -28.72 -20.60 10.84
CA GLU A 637 -27.28 -20.47 10.60
C GLU A 637 -26.91 -19.06 10.12
N ALA A 638 -27.73 -18.43 9.27
CA ALA A 638 -27.56 -17.04 8.89
C ALA A 638 -27.60 -16.10 10.11
N ILE A 639 -28.57 -16.27 11.02
CA ILE A 639 -28.67 -15.49 12.27
C ILE A 639 -27.40 -15.65 13.11
N LYS A 640 -26.87 -16.88 13.22
CA LYS A 640 -25.62 -17.15 13.94
C LYS A 640 -24.43 -16.41 13.33
N PHE A 641 -24.28 -16.44 12.01
CA PHE A 641 -23.20 -15.72 11.32
C PHE A 641 -23.33 -14.20 11.44
N TYR A 642 -24.55 -13.65 11.33
CA TYR A 642 -24.76 -12.23 11.63
C TYR A 642 -24.43 -11.89 13.10
N GLY A 643 -24.80 -12.75 14.05
CA GLY A 643 -24.41 -12.61 15.46
C GLY A 643 -22.90 -12.60 15.65
N GLN A 644 -22.16 -13.42 14.89
CA GLN A 644 -20.70 -13.37 14.87
C GLN A 644 -20.19 -12.04 14.30
N ALA A 645 -20.76 -11.54 13.21
CA ALA A 645 -20.41 -10.21 12.66
C ALA A 645 -20.62 -9.10 13.71
N ILE A 646 -21.75 -9.11 14.42
CA ILE A 646 -22.06 -8.17 15.51
C ILE A 646 -21.06 -8.30 16.65
N SER A 647 -20.64 -9.52 17.01
CA SER A 647 -19.62 -9.73 18.05
C SER A 647 -18.27 -9.11 17.68
N LYS A 648 -17.96 -9.00 16.38
CA LYS A 648 -16.75 -8.33 15.87
C LYS A 648 -16.93 -6.84 15.72
N LYS A 649 -18.14 -6.38 15.42
CA LYS A 649 -18.49 -4.96 15.24
C LYS A 649 -19.94 -4.73 15.65
N SER A 650 -20.15 -4.31 16.90
CA SER A 650 -21.49 -4.16 17.48
C SER A 650 -22.28 -2.97 16.94
N ASN A 651 -21.65 -2.06 16.18
CA ASN A 651 -22.31 -0.95 15.50
C ASN A 651 -22.49 -1.20 13.99
N LEU A 652 -22.53 -2.47 13.56
CA LEU A 652 -22.75 -2.84 12.17
C LEU A 652 -24.25 -2.98 11.86
N ALA A 653 -24.90 -1.87 11.53
CA ALA A 653 -26.34 -1.83 11.21
C ALA A 653 -26.79 -2.88 10.16
N PRO A 654 -26.03 -3.16 9.08
CA PRO A 654 -26.41 -4.19 8.11
C PRO A 654 -26.56 -5.59 8.70
N ALA A 655 -25.81 -5.95 9.75
CA ALA A 655 -25.92 -7.26 10.38
C ALA A 655 -27.20 -7.40 11.20
N TYR A 656 -27.59 -6.36 11.93
CA TYR A 656 -28.88 -6.29 12.64
C TYR A 656 -30.06 -6.40 11.67
N TYR A 657 -29.99 -5.66 10.55
CA TYR A 657 -30.98 -5.74 9.50
C TYR A 657 -31.06 -7.15 8.87
N GLY A 658 -29.91 -7.79 8.63
CA GLY A 658 -29.85 -9.17 8.15
C GLY A 658 -30.49 -10.19 9.09
N ILE A 659 -30.28 -10.06 10.40
CA ILE A 659 -30.97 -10.88 11.42
C ILE A 659 -32.47 -10.65 11.36
N ALA A 660 -32.92 -9.40 11.23
CA ALA A 660 -34.34 -9.08 11.15
C ALA A 660 -35.01 -9.78 9.95
N ILE A 661 -34.38 -9.77 8.78
CA ILE A 661 -34.89 -10.49 7.60
C ILE A 661 -34.96 -12.00 7.89
N ALA A 662 -33.91 -12.59 8.47
CA ALA A 662 -33.92 -14.01 8.78
C ALA A 662 -35.01 -14.39 9.78
N TYR A 663 -35.26 -13.57 10.82
CA TYR A 663 -36.38 -13.77 11.74
C TYR A 663 -37.74 -13.59 11.07
N GLU A 664 -37.88 -12.64 10.14
CA GLU A 664 -39.09 -12.49 9.34
C GLU A 664 -39.37 -13.75 8.52
N LYS A 665 -38.35 -14.33 7.86
CA LYS A 665 -38.50 -15.60 7.13
C LYS A 665 -38.86 -16.77 8.03
N LEU A 666 -38.49 -16.72 9.31
CA LEU A 666 -38.92 -17.66 10.35
C LEU A 666 -40.29 -17.30 10.97
N ASN A 667 -41.00 -16.29 10.44
CA ASN A 667 -42.26 -15.76 10.96
C ASN A 667 -42.21 -15.25 12.41
N ASN A 668 -41.03 -14.85 12.88
CA ASN A 668 -40.78 -14.29 14.20
C ASN A 668 -40.68 -12.76 14.13
N TYR A 669 -41.82 -12.11 13.94
CA TYR A 669 -41.91 -10.65 13.76
C TYR A 669 -41.48 -9.85 14.99
N ASP A 670 -41.63 -10.38 16.20
CA ASP A 670 -41.24 -9.68 17.43
C ASP A 670 -39.73 -9.47 17.48
N GLN A 671 -38.96 -10.53 17.22
CA GLN A 671 -37.50 -10.43 17.13
C GLN A 671 -37.07 -9.63 15.89
N ALA A 672 -37.76 -9.79 14.75
CA ALA A 672 -37.45 -9.01 13.56
C ALA A 672 -37.57 -7.49 13.79
N ILE A 673 -38.66 -7.04 14.44
CA ILE A 673 -38.89 -5.63 14.79
C ILE A 673 -37.83 -5.12 15.77
N GLU A 674 -37.45 -5.92 16.77
CA GLU A 674 -36.40 -5.54 17.73
C GLU A 674 -35.06 -5.30 17.02
N GLU A 675 -34.64 -6.24 16.17
CA GLU A 675 -33.34 -6.19 15.50
C GLU A 675 -33.30 -5.08 14.43
N VAL A 676 -34.38 -4.89 13.67
CA VAL A 676 -34.46 -3.78 12.71
C VAL A 676 -34.50 -2.43 13.43
N GLY A 677 -35.12 -2.36 14.61
CA GLY A 677 -35.11 -1.17 15.47
C GLY A 677 -33.68 -0.79 15.93
N LYS A 678 -32.83 -1.79 16.20
CA LYS A 678 -31.39 -1.57 16.46
C LYS A 678 -30.69 -1.02 15.21
N ALA A 679 -30.98 -1.57 14.01
CA ALA A 679 -30.42 -1.06 12.76
C ALA A 679 -30.82 0.41 12.49
N VAL A 680 -32.08 0.77 12.72
CA VAL A 680 -32.57 2.16 12.62
C VAL A 680 -31.87 3.07 13.64
N THR A 681 -31.62 2.60 14.85
CA THR A 681 -30.92 3.40 15.87
C THR A 681 -29.46 3.64 15.49
N LEU A 682 -28.79 2.64 14.90
CA LEU A 682 -27.37 2.71 14.50
C LEU A 682 -27.15 3.51 13.21
N ALA A 683 -28.11 3.50 12.29
CA ALA A 683 -28.08 4.22 11.02
C ALA A 683 -29.37 5.03 10.85
N ALA A 684 -29.52 6.04 11.71
CA ALA A 684 -30.76 6.82 11.79
C ALA A 684 -31.09 7.57 10.50
N ASP A 685 -30.11 7.93 9.69
CA ASP A 685 -30.28 8.58 8.38
C ASP A 685 -30.69 7.61 7.26
N ASN A 686 -30.59 6.30 7.48
CA ASN A 686 -30.98 5.30 6.50
C ASN A 686 -32.51 5.13 6.47
N LEU A 687 -33.15 5.76 5.48
CA LEU A 687 -34.59 5.70 5.28
C LEU A 687 -35.09 4.30 4.91
N ASP A 688 -34.27 3.46 4.28
CA ASP A 688 -34.64 2.10 3.94
C ASP A 688 -34.86 1.27 5.22
N TYR A 689 -33.99 1.38 6.23
CA TYR A 689 -34.18 0.69 7.50
C TYR A 689 -35.41 1.18 8.26
N ARG A 690 -35.70 2.49 8.21
CA ARG A 690 -36.94 3.05 8.80
C ARG A 690 -38.18 2.51 8.08
N PHE A 691 -38.15 2.48 6.75
CA PHE A 691 -39.21 1.92 5.94
C PHE A 691 -39.45 0.45 6.30
N GLU A 692 -38.38 -0.36 6.39
CA GLU A 692 -38.47 -1.77 6.74
C GLU A 692 -39.03 -2.01 8.16
N LEU A 693 -38.72 -1.14 9.12
CA LEU A 693 -39.37 -1.17 10.45
C LEU A 693 -40.89 -0.97 10.33
N GLY A 694 -41.32 0.03 9.56
CA GLY A 694 -42.74 0.25 9.29
C GLY A 694 -43.41 -0.95 8.61
N ARG A 695 -42.72 -1.57 7.64
CA ARG A 695 -43.20 -2.77 6.94
C ARG A 695 -43.38 -3.96 7.87
N LEU A 696 -42.45 -4.19 8.80
CA LEU A 696 -42.57 -5.27 9.77
C LEU A 696 -43.72 -5.05 10.77
N TYR A 697 -43.93 -3.81 11.25
CA TYR A 697 -45.10 -3.47 12.06
C TYR A 697 -46.40 -3.71 11.29
N PHE A 698 -46.46 -3.28 10.01
CA PHE A 698 -47.61 -3.56 9.15
C PHE A 698 -47.88 -5.07 9.09
N ASN A 699 -46.88 -5.86 8.70
CA ASN A 699 -47.01 -7.31 8.55
C ASN A 699 -47.45 -8.00 9.85
N ARG A 700 -46.93 -7.59 11.01
CA ARG A 700 -47.36 -8.13 12.30
C ARG A 700 -48.82 -7.75 12.61
N GLY A 701 -49.20 -6.50 12.32
CA GLY A 701 -50.54 -5.97 12.52
C GLY A 701 -51.62 -6.63 11.67
N VAL A 702 -51.27 -7.14 10.48
CA VAL A 702 -52.21 -7.80 9.56
C VAL A 702 -52.08 -9.33 9.49
N ARG A 703 -51.15 -9.92 10.27
CA ARG A 703 -50.79 -11.35 10.24
C ARG A 703 -51.96 -12.31 10.44
N SER A 704 -52.90 -12.00 11.32
CA SER A 704 -54.06 -12.86 11.60
C SER A 704 -55.01 -13.03 10.42
N GLN A 705 -54.81 -12.26 9.35
CA GLN A 705 -55.69 -12.19 8.18
C GLN A 705 -54.99 -12.54 6.86
N ASN A 706 -53.80 -13.15 6.92
CA ASN A 706 -52.98 -13.57 5.77
C ASN A 706 -52.61 -12.44 4.78
N LEU A 707 -52.58 -11.19 5.24
CA LEU A 707 -52.06 -10.05 4.47
C LEU A 707 -50.58 -9.86 4.79
N GLN A 708 -49.72 -9.70 3.78
CA GLN A 708 -48.30 -9.41 3.97
C GLN A 708 -47.75 -8.53 2.84
N GLN A 709 -46.91 -7.57 3.21
CA GLN A 709 -46.07 -6.80 2.28
C GLN A 709 -44.67 -7.40 2.23
N GLN A 710 -44.17 -7.69 1.03
CA GLN A 710 -42.80 -8.15 0.83
C GLN A 710 -42.00 -7.16 -0.01
N GLN A 711 -40.76 -6.92 0.41
CA GLN A 711 -39.80 -6.19 -0.39
C GLN A 711 -39.16 -7.13 -1.43
N THR A 712 -39.08 -6.68 -2.68
CA THR A 712 -38.53 -7.47 -3.81
C THR A 712 -37.06 -7.20 -4.09
N LYS A 713 -36.42 -6.30 -3.34
CA LYS A 713 -34.97 -6.01 -3.40
C LYS A 713 -34.37 -6.09 -2.00
N GLU A 714 -33.34 -6.90 -1.81
CA GLU A 714 -32.62 -6.98 -0.53
C GLU A 714 -31.66 -5.79 -0.35
N ILE A 715 -31.81 -5.05 0.76
CA ILE A 715 -30.98 -3.88 1.10
C ILE A 715 -29.59 -4.28 1.65
N ALA A 716 -29.48 -5.49 2.22
CA ALA A 716 -28.37 -5.89 3.08
C ALA A 716 -26.97 -5.83 2.43
N ALA A 717 -26.87 -6.04 1.10
CA ALA A 717 -25.58 -6.07 0.38
C ALA A 717 -25.20 -4.75 -0.33
N ALA A 718 -26.11 -3.76 -0.38
CA ALA A 718 -25.88 -2.49 -1.08
C ALA A 718 -25.11 -1.48 -0.23
N ALA A 719 -25.30 -1.51 1.10
CA ALA A 719 -24.70 -0.55 2.04
C ALA A 719 -23.17 -0.65 2.18
N ASP A 720 -22.56 -1.78 1.79
CA ASP A 720 -21.12 -2.04 1.87
C ASP A 720 -20.33 -1.47 0.65
N ARG A 721 -21.02 -1.05 -0.41
CA ARG A 721 -20.37 -0.61 -1.67
C ARG A 721 -20.00 0.86 -1.75
N GLY A 722 -20.29 1.67 -0.72
CA GLY A 722 -20.04 3.12 -0.75
C GLY A 722 -20.72 3.85 -1.92
N GLN A 723 -21.58 3.16 -2.67
CA GLN A 723 -22.39 3.73 -3.72
C GLN A 723 -23.71 4.10 -3.09
N THR A 724 -23.86 5.37 -2.77
CA THR A 724 -25.15 6.05 -2.87
C THR A 724 -25.61 5.90 -4.31
N VAL A 725 -26.23 4.75 -4.61
CA VAL A 725 -26.97 4.58 -5.83
C VAL A 725 -28.21 5.46 -5.65
N ILE A 726 -28.13 6.70 -6.14
CA ILE A 726 -29.32 7.49 -6.44
C ILE A 726 -29.97 6.79 -7.64
N GLN A 727 -30.61 5.66 -7.37
CA GLN A 727 -31.50 4.98 -8.28
C GLN A 727 -32.79 5.81 -8.33
N GLU A 728 -33.38 5.96 -9.50
CA GLU A 728 -34.81 6.29 -9.57
C GLU A 728 -35.55 5.31 -8.65
N GLU A 729 -36.32 5.82 -7.68
CA GLU A 729 -37.12 5.01 -6.76
C GLU A 729 -38.19 4.26 -7.55
N LYS A 730 -37.84 3.06 -8.01
CA LYS A 730 -38.81 2.09 -8.53
C LYS A 730 -39.51 1.42 -7.35
N LEU A 731 -40.83 1.36 -7.42
CA LEU A 731 -41.65 0.61 -6.47
C LEU A 731 -41.15 -0.85 -6.43
N SER A 732 -40.76 -1.30 -5.25
CA SER A 732 -40.21 -2.64 -5.04
C SER A 732 -41.00 -3.44 -4.01
N VAL A 733 -42.15 -2.94 -3.56
CA VAL A 733 -43.00 -3.63 -2.58
C VAL A 733 -44.18 -4.25 -3.29
N GLN A 734 -44.48 -5.51 -2.96
CA GLN A 734 -45.68 -6.20 -3.43
C GLN A 734 -46.51 -6.70 -2.25
N GLU A 735 -47.82 -6.81 -2.45
CA GLU A 735 -48.80 -7.26 -1.47
C GLU A 735 -49.29 -8.67 -1.84
N GLU A 736 -49.37 -9.57 -0.86
CA GLU A 736 -50.10 -10.84 -0.97
C GLU A 736 -51.56 -10.66 -0.48
N GLN A 737 -52.53 -11.06 -1.33
CA GLN A 737 -53.93 -10.62 -1.25
C GLN A 737 -54.77 -11.20 -0.10
N SER A 738 -55.63 -10.35 0.47
CA SER A 738 -56.90 -10.70 1.14
C SER A 738 -57.92 -9.54 0.97
N ASN A 739 -59.22 -9.84 0.93
CA ASN A 739 -60.31 -8.90 0.62
C ASN A 739 -61.12 -8.43 1.86
N GLN A 740 -60.57 -8.55 3.08
CA GLN A 740 -61.28 -8.19 4.32
C GLN A 740 -60.66 -6.95 4.98
N ALA A 741 -61.51 -6.03 5.41
CA ALA A 741 -61.10 -4.82 6.12
C ALA A 741 -60.61 -5.15 7.54
N VAL A 742 -59.48 -4.55 7.94
CA VAL A 742 -58.77 -4.79 9.21
C VAL A 742 -59.04 -3.65 10.19
N THR A 743 -59.18 -3.96 11.47
CA THR A 743 -59.23 -2.93 12.53
C THR A 743 -57.87 -2.25 12.68
N PHE A 744 -57.84 -0.91 12.73
CA PHE A 744 -56.62 -0.11 12.89
C PHE A 744 -55.98 -0.27 14.29
N ASN A 745 -55.26 -1.37 14.45
CA ASN A 745 -54.60 -1.76 15.71
C ASN A 745 -53.33 -0.93 15.98
N ASN A 746 -52.72 -1.16 17.15
CA ASN A 746 -51.53 -0.43 17.58
C ASN A 746 -50.34 -0.57 16.62
N ASP A 747 -50.13 -1.75 16.03
CA ASP A 747 -49.03 -1.96 15.08
C ASP A 747 -49.25 -1.20 13.78
N LEU A 748 -50.49 -1.16 13.27
CA LEU A 748 -50.85 -0.36 12.10
C LEU A 748 -50.71 1.15 12.37
N GLN A 749 -51.02 1.60 13.58
CA GLN A 749 -50.79 2.99 14.00
C GLN A 749 -49.31 3.35 14.01
N VAL A 750 -48.46 2.46 14.51
CA VAL A 750 -47.00 2.64 14.51
C VAL A 750 -46.46 2.64 13.07
N ALA A 751 -46.91 1.70 12.23
CA ALA A 751 -46.51 1.64 10.82
C ALA A 751 -46.90 2.93 10.05
N ASP A 752 -48.12 3.43 10.24
CA ASP A 752 -48.60 4.69 9.66
C ASP A 752 -47.70 5.87 10.05
N ALA A 753 -47.38 6.00 11.34
CA ALA A 753 -46.51 7.06 11.84
C ALA A 753 -45.09 6.98 11.25
N ILE A 754 -44.52 5.78 11.14
CA ILE A 754 -43.19 5.56 10.56
C ILE A 754 -43.19 5.94 9.08
N PHE A 755 -44.15 5.45 8.29
CA PHE A 755 -44.18 5.76 6.86
C PHE A 755 -44.44 7.25 6.60
N LYS A 756 -45.28 7.91 7.41
CA LYS A 756 -45.43 9.37 7.36
C LYS A 756 -44.12 10.10 7.62
N ASN A 757 -43.34 9.64 8.59
CA ASN A 757 -42.02 10.21 8.86
C ASN A 757 -41.04 10.00 7.68
N VAL A 758 -41.06 8.83 7.03
CA VAL A 758 -40.23 8.56 5.84
C VAL A 758 -40.60 9.53 4.71
N ILE A 759 -41.89 9.74 4.41
CA ILE A 759 -42.31 10.67 3.34
C ILE A 759 -42.16 12.14 3.72
N GLU A 760 -42.12 12.47 5.00
CA GLU A 760 -41.80 13.84 5.45
C GLU A 760 -40.35 14.20 5.10
N ILE A 761 -39.43 13.24 5.24
CA ILE A 761 -38.02 13.41 4.89
C ILE A 761 -37.81 13.25 3.37
N SER A 762 -38.44 12.26 2.75
CA SER A 762 -38.39 12.01 1.31
C SER A 762 -39.81 11.95 0.71
N PRO A 763 -40.38 13.11 0.30
CA PRO A 763 -41.75 13.18 -0.22
C PRO A 763 -42.04 12.33 -1.45
N LYS A 764 -41.00 11.86 -2.14
CA LYS A 764 -41.11 11.01 -3.33
C LYS A 764 -40.86 9.52 -3.06
N HIS A 765 -40.70 9.12 -1.79
CA HIS A 765 -40.39 7.73 -1.42
C HIS A 765 -41.52 6.76 -1.80
N ALA A 766 -41.37 6.13 -2.97
CA ALA A 766 -42.42 5.33 -3.62
C ALA A 766 -42.93 4.18 -2.73
N ASN A 767 -42.02 3.45 -2.09
CA ASN A 767 -42.38 2.33 -1.23
C ASN A 767 -43.22 2.78 -0.01
N ALA A 768 -42.91 3.94 0.57
CA ALA A 768 -43.62 4.43 1.76
C ALA A 768 -45.00 4.99 1.39
N LEU A 769 -45.13 5.69 0.26
CA LEU A 769 -46.41 6.14 -0.26
C LEU A 769 -47.33 4.96 -0.60
N TYR A 770 -46.78 3.91 -1.20
CA TYR A 770 -47.52 2.67 -1.45
C TYR A 770 -47.96 1.99 -0.16
N SER A 771 -47.07 1.83 0.82
CA SER A 771 -47.42 1.21 2.11
C SER A 771 -48.46 2.02 2.91
N LEU A 772 -48.44 3.35 2.83
CA LEU A 772 -49.51 4.20 3.41
C LEU A 772 -50.85 4.00 2.69
N ALA A 773 -50.83 3.98 1.35
CA ALA A 773 -52.04 3.71 0.57
C ALA A 773 -52.65 2.36 0.93
N LEU A 774 -51.80 1.33 1.11
CA LEU A 774 -52.19 0.01 1.58
C LEU A 774 -52.74 0.02 3.01
N ILE A 775 -52.13 0.74 3.96
CA ILE A 775 -52.70 0.85 5.31
C ILE A 775 -54.12 1.40 5.25
N TYR A 776 -54.34 2.49 4.52
CA TYR A 776 -55.66 3.12 4.45
C TYR A 776 -56.68 2.27 3.67
N GLU A 777 -56.24 1.56 2.62
CA GLU A 777 -57.06 0.57 1.91
C GLU A 777 -57.46 -0.58 2.84
N THR A 778 -56.51 -1.15 3.58
CA THR A 778 -56.74 -2.29 4.49
C THR A 778 -57.69 -1.94 5.64
N ILE A 779 -57.68 -0.72 6.16
CA ILE A 779 -58.61 -0.29 7.22
C ILE A 779 -59.95 0.25 6.68
N GLY A 780 -60.12 0.34 5.36
CA GLY A 780 -61.35 0.82 4.71
C GLY A 780 -61.49 2.34 4.58
N ASP A 781 -60.44 3.13 4.86
CA ASP A 781 -60.42 4.58 4.65
C ASP A 781 -60.07 4.90 3.18
N LYS A 782 -61.11 4.83 2.34
CA LYS A 782 -60.99 5.00 0.89
C LYS A 782 -60.48 6.37 0.48
N GLU A 783 -60.77 7.42 1.25
CA GLU A 783 -60.38 8.80 0.92
C GLU A 783 -58.86 8.98 1.07
N GLN A 784 -58.30 8.55 2.21
CA GLN A 784 -56.86 8.59 2.42
C GLN A 784 -56.11 7.64 1.48
N ALA A 785 -56.64 6.43 1.23
CA ALA A 785 -56.05 5.49 0.29
C ALA A 785 -55.93 6.10 -1.12
N LYS A 786 -56.99 6.74 -1.63
CA LYS A 786 -56.98 7.46 -2.91
C LYS A 786 -55.94 8.58 -2.94
N GLN A 787 -55.81 9.33 -1.84
CA GLN A 787 -54.82 10.40 -1.74
C GLN A 787 -53.38 9.91 -1.93
N TYR A 788 -52.98 8.84 -1.23
CA TYR A 788 -51.61 8.31 -1.32
C TYR A 788 -51.35 7.57 -2.63
N TYR A 789 -52.33 6.81 -3.15
CA TYR A 789 -52.21 6.22 -4.49
C TYR A 789 -52.07 7.29 -5.59
N GLY A 790 -52.77 8.42 -5.45
CA GLY A 790 -52.61 9.58 -6.35
C GLY A 790 -51.18 10.13 -6.32
N LYS A 791 -50.64 10.39 -5.12
CA LYS A 791 -49.23 10.83 -4.95
C LYS A 791 -48.23 9.83 -5.52
N LEU A 792 -48.48 8.54 -5.37
CA LEU A 792 -47.64 7.48 -5.92
C LEU A 792 -47.68 7.46 -7.46
N LEU A 793 -48.84 7.71 -8.06
CA LEU A 793 -49.01 7.76 -9.52
C LEU A 793 -48.17 8.88 -10.15
N ASP A 794 -47.99 10.00 -9.44
CA ASP A 794 -47.20 11.15 -9.89
C ASP A 794 -45.68 10.88 -9.93
N ILE A 795 -45.20 9.88 -9.18
CA ILE A 795 -43.76 9.56 -9.05
C ILE A 795 -43.33 8.30 -9.80
N VAL A 796 -44.22 7.32 -9.97
CA VAL A 796 -43.89 6.09 -10.69
C VAL A 796 -43.77 6.39 -12.18
N SER A 797 -42.71 5.90 -12.83
CA SER A 797 -42.49 6.09 -14.28
C SER A 797 -42.86 4.85 -15.11
N ASP A 798 -42.85 3.67 -14.50
CA ASP A 798 -43.12 2.38 -15.13
C ASP A 798 -44.62 2.17 -15.43
N GLN A 799 -44.97 1.88 -16.69
CA GLN A 799 -46.37 1.78 -17.11
C GLN A 799 -47.15 0.61 -16.47
N PRO A 800 -46.63 -0.63 -16.42
CA PRO A 800 -47.28 -1.72 -15.70
C PRO A 800 -47.64 -1.35 -14.25
N THR A 801 -46.71 -0.68 -13.56
CA THR A 801 -46.93 -0.23 -12.18
C THR A 801 -48.02 0.86 -12.11
N LYS A 802 -48.02 1.82 -13.05
CA LYS A 802 -49.10 2.82 -13.15
C LYS A 802 -50.46 2.18 -13.38
N GLU A 803 -50.56 1.22 -14.31
CA GLU A 803 -51.80 0.51 -14.60
C GLU A 803 -52.33 -0.24 -13.37
N ALA A 804 -51.43 -0.88 -12.60
CA ALA A 804 -51.78 -1.55 -11.35
C ALA A 804 -52.33 -0.55 -10.30
N ILE A 805 -51.69 0.61 -10.14
CA ILE A 805 -52.13 1.67 -9.22
C ILE A 805 -53.48 2.24 -9.66
N VAL A 806 -53.68 2.50 -10.96
CA VAL A 806 -54.96 2.99 -11.50
C VAL A 806 -56.08 1.96 -11.26
N LYS A 807 -55.80 0.66 -11.42
CA LYS A 807 -56.77 -0.39 -11.13
C LYS A 807 -57.16 -0.43 -9.65
N LYS A 808 -56.19 -0.25 -8.74
CA LYS A 808 -56.44 -0.09 -7.29
C LYS A 808 -57.29 1.15 -7.00
N LEU A 809 -56.96 2.29 -7.60
CA LEU A 809 -57.75 3.53 -7.49
C LEU A 809 -59.20 3.40 -7.98
N GLN A 810 -59.44 2.61 -9.04
CA GLN A 810 -60.78 2.33 -9.56
C GLN A 810 -61.59 1.37 -8.66
N ALA A 811 -60.92 0.51 -7.89
CA ALA A 811 -61.57 -0.43 -6.99
C ALA A 811 -61.98 0.20 -5.64
N LEU A 812 -61.33 1.29 -5.24
CA LEU A 812 -61.64 2.11 -4.06
C LEU A 812 -62.85 3.02 -4.30
#